data_AF-A0A9E1REV9-F1
#
_entry.id   AF-A0A9E1REV9-F1
#
_cell.length_a   1.000
_cell.length_b   1.000
_cell.length_c   1.000
_cell.angle_alpha   90.00
_cell.angle_beta   90.00
_cell.angle_gamma   90.00
#
_symmetry.space_group_name_H-M   'P 1'
#
loop_
_entity.id
_entity.type
_entity.pdbx_description
1 polymer ?
#
loop_
_entity_poly.entity_id
_entity_poly.type
_entity_poly.pdbx_seq_one_letter_code
_entity_poly.pdbx_strand_id
1 'polypeptide(L)'
;ASAGTSGDGGKVIVWADEVTRFYGSVLATGGSLSGDGGFVEVSGKGSLNFHAHQIALGSVNGIDGTLLLDPLNITISSSADSNTAGFTAGSDDTEAFADDSGLTSNFDVTASTGSFNGVTGTIELQATNDITVSAAWNLATSTGNSNVSVVLRAGNDININQAITLDGTGTLTLEADGNTANGAGDLVFGASGSLITANQAISITAFDLNLTSGTIDAGTGDVTILTSFGGNIGVGDDAFSGVAMQVDETELGNITANNLNIGDSSTTGNLIVDAASSFTNISSLNLTTTSAGTVTFEAGTLNTGSANLTVSSGGDITQNGTVTVGGNASFTSGTGSITLNDTGNDLGANLTVDTNNSFDMFTTSTLTDLTITLDATGNPTYAITATGLTFTATTSLGNISAFAMTSSSALNFNLTMDAGSLASSGAVDVGTGSFAITTNDSTDGSITFSTTLDAGSLTLDANGTNTDISITASATIASGGAVSLTADDTVNFGAAGSITASGAGNVFLQSNANSADGDGSDQIIMADGASIDAGSGTITLTSTGANSGNITVGELTTTNSTSSAVILTSDLAIVDAGATGTNIIATTGTVTLTGATGIGSGDAIETNTAVLVLDSNQSIQIANSTTNLTDLTLTLDPGSTVDTYSITDGNMTLTLADSGADTDIGGLTLSAGNLNFSLNTDTGAITTSGAMNVGTGSFALTNNDTGTGSAITLSNTLAAGSLTVNANGQFSDINLSAAITITTGAVTLTADDAVNINSGGSITANGTGNVSLTANNVTTDGNSFDVIQMSSGTSIDAGSGTITLTAVGVNASNNTLRQLTTTNSSSSALVINALGNVALNDTVSVTGDMSVTSSGNISQTATLTIGGASSFDTSASTGTITLTQANAFTGAVTLSSGTGAAQLTDSTDTILAASTLGGNLTVTSSGAITQTGALSVTGTSSFTVSSANAMTLTNTSNSFTGAVTLSSGTGAVQLTDSSDTILAASTLSGNLTVTSSGAITQTGVLSVAGTSSFTVSGSNAMTLTQANTFTGAVTLSSGTGAVQITDSSTLILAASTLGGDLTASADNGLTINGDLTTTGNMTLDGDLDNISTGTLTIASGVTLTANSGGAITLDATTGGIIASGAITLKAVNGITINDDFTGSGAMTLNSDSDSDGTGDLTLANNVDIDSSGNSIEITQADTSVGSSVTVNAGSAGITSNFTKAVTVDGADASIITAAGSLTTTSTGNITVDGVTSAELTNISGTYSLISSGTSHFKPRLPPITGR
;
A
#
# COMPACT_ATOMS: atom_id res chain seq x y z
N ALA A 1 -54.39 10.22 -15.44
CA ALA A 1 -53.63 8.98 -15.39
C ALA A 1 -52.14 9.27 -15.08
N SER A 2 -51.83 9.91 -13.96
CA SER A 2 -50.45 10.30 -13.61
C SER A 2 -49.74 9.23 -12.78
N ALA A 3 -48.44 8.99 -13.03
CA ALA A 3 -47.66 7.91 -12.40
C ALA A 3 -47.07 8.23 -11.01
N GLY A 4 -47.20 9.48 -10.53
CA GLY A 4 -46.84 9.85 -9.16
C GLY A 4 -45.32 9.94 -8.93
N THR A 5 -44.68 8.83 -8.52
CA THR A 5 -43.24 8.81 -8.17
C THR A 5 -42.35 8.22 -9.27
N SER A 6 -42.70 7.05 -9.81
CA SER A 6 -41.99 6.43 -10.94
C SER A 6 -42.99 5.74 -11.87
N GLY A 7 -42.78 5.87 -13.18
CA GLY A 7 -43.58 5.27 -14.25
C GLY A 7 -44.07 6.31 -15.26
N ASP A 8 -44.55 5.85 -16.41
CA ASP A 8 -45.03 6.74 -17.48
C ASP A 8 -46.48 7.19 -17.22
N GLY A 9 -46.81 8.38 -17.70
CA GLY A 9 -48.18 8.87 -17.77
C GLY A 9 -49.05 7.95 -18.63
N GLY A 10 -50.25 7.64 -18.16
CA GLY A 10 -51.17 6.75 -18.87
C GLY A 10 -51.93 7.43 -20.02
N LYS A 11 -52.72 6.64 -20.75
CA LYS A 11 -53.57 7.11 -21.85
C LYS A 11 -54.93 7.61 -21.33
N VAL A 12 -55.40 8.76 -21.82
CA VAL A 12 -56.78 9.27 -21.62
C VAL A 12 -57.42 9.54 -22.97
N ILE A 13 -58.61 9.01 -23.21
CA ILE A 13 -59.38 9.29 -24.44
C ILE A 13 -60.76 9.77 -24.02
N VAL A 14 -61.16 10.93 -24.54
CA VAL A 14 -62.50 11.50 -24.37
C VAL A 14 -63.09 11.76 -25.74
N TRP A 15 -64.12 11.01 -26.10
CA TRP A 15 -64.69 11.03 -27.44
C TRP A 15 -66.23 11.02 -27.43
N ALA A 16 -66.86 11.70 -28.38
CA ALA A 16 -68.30 11.69 -28.63
C ALA A 16 -68.66 11.78 -30.12
N ASP A 17 -69.81 11.20 -30.50
CA ASP A 17 -70.29 11.09 -31.88
C ASP A 17 -70.66 12.42 -32.54
N GLU A 18 -71.08 13.45 -31.79
CA GLU A 18 -71.50 14.74 -32.37
C GLU A 18 -70.59 15.87 -31.91
N VAL A 19 -70.69 16.21 -30.62
CA VAL A 19 -69.94 17.30 -29.99
C VAL A 19 -69.29 16.81 -28.73
N THR A 20 -67.96 16.81 -28.70
CA THR A 20 -67.22 16.70 -27.43
C THR A 20 -67.07 18.10 -26.86
N ARG A 21 -67.57 18.28 -25.63
CA ARG A 21 -67.38 19.51 -24.85
C ARG A 21 -66.46 19.22 -23.69
N PHE A 22 -65.23 19.69 -23.77
CA PHE A 22 -64.22 19.46 -22.75
C PHE A 22 -63.83 20.76 -22.06
N TYR A 23 -64.37 20.97 -20.86
CA TYR A 23 -64.08 22.13 -20.01
C TYR A 23 -63.23 21.80 -18.77
N GLY A 24 -62.81 20.54 -18.65
CA GLY A 24 -62.18 19.99 -17.45
C GLY A 24 -60.66 20.12 -17.44
N SER A 25 -60.03 19.45 -16.48
CA SER A 25 -58.59 19.24 -16.44
C SER A 25 -58.27 17.82 -16.87
N VAL A 26 -57.25 17.64 -17.70
CA VAL A 26 -56.74 16.32 -18.08
C VAL A 26 -55.26 16.23 -17.75
N LEU A 27 -54.91 15.22 -16.96
CA LEU A 27 -53.56 15.02 -16.46
C LEU A 27 -53.11 13.59 -16.78
N ALA A 28 -51.98 13.47 -17.44
CA ALA A 28 -51.31 12.23 -17.79
C ALA A 28 -49.81 12.44 -17.64
N THR A 29 -49.35 12.80 -16.44
CA THR A 29 -47.95 13.17 -16.19
C THR A 29 -47.10 11.95 -15.83
N GLY A 30 -45.83 11.96 -16.26
CA GLY A 30 -44.83 11.00 -15.84
C GLY A 30 -44.51 11.07 -14.34
N GLY A 31 -43.84 10.04 -13.82
CA GLY A 31 -43.41 9.97 -12.43
C GLY A 31 -42.33 11.01 -12.10
N SER A 32 -42.34 11.53 -10.88
CA SER A 32 -41.42 12.61 -10.47
C SER A 32 -39.94 12.22 -10.43
N LEU A 33 -39.60 10.94 -10.29
CA LEU A 33 -38.23 10.41 -10.35
C LEU A 33 -37.89 9.82 -11.72
N SER A 34 -38.86 9.23 -12.42
CA SER A 34 -38.65 8.58 -13.73
C SER A 34 -39.97 8.33 -14.46
N GLY A 35 -39.92 8.33 -15.80
CA GLY A 35 -41.02 7.93 -16.70
C GLY A 35 -41.52 9.08 -17.57
N ASP A 36 -42.07 8.77 -18.74
CA ASP A 36 -42.52 9.72 -19.75
C ASP A 36 -43.91 10.31 -19.44
N GLY A 37 -44.26 11.40 -20.10
CA GLY A 37 -45.61 11.93 -20.19
C GLY A 37 -46.54 11.00 -20.96
N GLY A 38 -47.84 11.10 -20.69
CA GLY A 38 -48.87 10.23 -21.26
C GLY A 38 -49.64 10.87 -22.41
N PHE A 39 -50.40 10.04 -23.11
CA PHE A 39 -51.20 10.46 -24.26
C PHE A 39 -52.62 10.85 -23.86
N VAL A 40 -53.09 11.98 -24.39
CA VAL A 40 -54.46 12.46 -24.23
C VAL A 40 -55.07 12.73 -25.59
N GLU A 41 -56.26 12.18 -25.83
CA GLU A 41 -57.05 12.45 -27.02
C GLU A 41 -58.41 13.01 -26.58
N VAL A 42 -58.79 14.14 -27.16
CA VAL A 42 -60.11 14.74 -26.98
C VAL A 42 -60.68 15.07 -28.33
N SER A 43 -61.77 14.40 -28.67
CA SER A 43 -62.14 14.17 -30.05
C SER A 43 -63.64 14.24 -30.24
N GLY A 44 -64.11 14.86 -31.32
CA GLY A 44 -65.53 14.92 -31.64
C GLY A 44 -65.73 14.73 -33.14
N LYS A 45 -66.50 13.71 -33.53
CA LYS A 45 -66.66 13.35 -34.95
C LYS A 45 -67.15 14.52 -35.82
N GLY A 46 -68.03 15.36 -35.28
CA GLY A 46 -68.53 16.57 -35.92
C GLY A 46 -67.75 17.81 -35.51
N SER A 47 -67.91 18.21 -34.25
CA SER A 47 -67.21 19.38 -33.69
C SER A 47 -66.66 19.11 -32.30
N LEU A 48 -65.63 19.86 -31.95
CA LEU A 48 -64.96 19.82 -30.65
C LEU A 48 -64.95 21.21 -30.05
N ASN A 49 -65.61 21.36 -28.90
CA ASN A 49 -65.43 22.53 -28.04
C ASN A 49 -64.45 22.14 -26.93
N PHE A 50 -63.18 22.47 -27.15
CA PHE A 50 -62.10 22.20 -26.23
C PHE A 50 -61.69 23.50 -25.54
N HIS A 51 -61.91 23.57 -24.22
CA HIS A 51 -61.50 24.70 -23.38
C HIS A 51 -61.08 24.18 -22.02
N ALA A 52 -59.94 23.48 -22.01
CA ALA A 52 -59.44 22.83 -20.81
C ALA A 52 -59.00 23.85 -19.75
N HIS A 53 -59.32 23.57 -18.49
CA HIS A 53 -58.82 24.36 -17.35
C HIS A 53 -57.33 24.08 -17.06
N GLN A 54 -56.88 22.86 -17.31
CA GLN A 54 -55.47 22.46 -17.15
C GLN A 54 -55.19 21.23 -18.02
N ILE A 55 -54.07 21.26 -18.73
CA ILE A 55 -53.53 20.13 -19.49
C ILE A 55 -52.14 19.85 -18.94
N ALA A 56 -51.97 18.73 -18.24
CA ALA A 56 -50.65 18.34 -17.72
C ALA A 56 -50.23 17.01 -18.32
N LEU A 57 -49.36 17.09 -19.32
CA LEU A 57 -48.78 15.93 -20.02
C LEU A 57 -47.28 15.79 -19.76
N GLY A 58 -46.70 16.75 -19.04
CA GLY A 58 -45.26 16.82 -18.87
C GLY A 58 -44.68 15.68 -18.06
N SER A 59 -43.40 15.43 -18.31
CA SER A 59 -42.51 14.66 -17.44
C SER A 59 -41.33 15.53 -16.98
N VAL A 60 -40.77 15.21 -15.81
CA VAL A 60 -39.57 15.90 -15.30
C VAL A 60 -38.29 15.29 -15.90
N ASN A 61 -38.27 13.96 -16.09
CA ASN A 61 -37.07 13.20 -16.47
C ASN A 61 -37.30 12.32 -17.72
N GLY A 62 -38.43 12.48 -18.41
CA GLY A 62 -38.83 11.73 -19.60
C GLY A 62 -39.38 12.65 -20.70
N ILE A 63 -39.90 12.07 -21.77
CA ILE A 63 -40.48 12.80 -22.90
C ILE A 63 -41.86 13.33 -22.51
N ASP A 64 -42.20 14.58 -22.84
CA ASP A 64 -43.54 15.11 -22.60
C ASP A 64 -44.60 14.43 -23.48
N GLY A 65 -45.81 14.27 -22.96
CA GLY A 65 -46.90 13.56 -23.65
C GLY A 65 -47.55 14.34 -24.80
N THR A 66 -48.55 13.73 -25.44
CA THR A 66 -49.26 14.29 -26.62
C THR A 66 -50.73 14.57 -26.32
N LEU A 67 -51.22 15.70 -26.80
CA LEU A 67 -52.63 16.07 -26.88
C LEU A 67 -53.09 15.99 -28.34
N LEU A 68 -53.97 15.05 -28.68
CA LEU A 68 -54.61 14.95 -29.99
C LEU A 68 -56.03 15.55 -29.95
N LEU A 69 -56.30 16.47 -30.87
CA LEU A 69 -57.61 17.06 -31.13
C LEU A 69 -57.97 16.90 -32.62
N ASP A 70 -58.97 16.10 -32.94
CA ASP A 70 -59.22 15.62 -34.32
C ASP A 70 -60.65 15.84 -34.90
N PRO A 71 -61.22 17.07 -34.91
CA PRO A 71 -62.54 17.32 -35.49
C PRO A 71 -62.56 17.44 -37.04
N LEU A 72 -63.74 17.68 -37.63
CA LEU A 72 -63.90 17.86 -39.09
C LEU A 72 -63.14 19.07 -39.67
N ASN A 73 -63.32 20.25 -39.06
CA ASN A 73 -62.62 21.50 -39.40
C ASN A 73 -62.11 22.17 -38.12
N ILE A 74 -60.94 22.80 -38.20
CA ILE A 74 -60.35 23.54 -37.09
C ILE A 74 -60.19 25.01 -37.45
N THR A 75 -60.66 25.90 -36.57
CA THR A 75 -60.38 27.33 -36.64
C THR A 75 -59.74 27.78 -35.34
N ILE A 76 -58.57 28.41 -35.45
CA ILE A 76 -57.87 29.02 -34.32
C ILE A 76 -58.23 30.51 -34.28
N SER A 77 -58.85 30.97 -33.18
CA SER A 77 -59.36 32.34 -33.03
C SER A 77 -59.13 32.94 -31.63
N SER A 78 -59.52 34.21 -31.43
CA SER A 78 -59.32 34.98 -30.19
C SER A 78 -60.60 35.21 -29.38
N SER A 79 -61.64 34.39 -29.57
CA SER A 79 -62.92 34.54 -28.86
C SER A 79 -63.49 33.19 -28.43
N ALA A 80 -63.93 33.09 -27.17
CA ALA A 80 -64.56 31.90 -26.61
C ALA A 80 -65.82 31.46 -27.40
N ASP A 81 -65.96 30.15 -27.63
CA ASP A 81 -67.13 29.56 -28.30
C ASP A 81 -68.42 29.83 -27.49
N SER A 82 -69.43 30.40 -28.15
CA SER A 82 -70.64 30.97 -27.53
C SER A 82 -71.76 29.97 -27.22
N ASN A 83 -71.47 28.66 -27.19
CA ASN A 83 -72.46 27.63 -26.89
C ASN A 83 -72.74 27.46 -25.39
N THR A 84 -73.34 28.49 -24.76
CA THR A 84 -73.87 28.47 -23.39
C THR A 84 -75.34 28.05 -23.40
N ALA A 85 -75.65 26.75 -23.30
CA ALA A 85 -76.93 26.25 -22.80
C ALA A 85 -76.77 24.82 -22.25
N GLY A 86 -76.95 24.65 -20.93
CA GLY A 86 -76.71 23.40 -20.22
C GLY A 86 -77.72 22.28 -20.52
N PHE A 87 -77.38 21.06 -20.09
CA PHE A 87 -78.33 19.95 -20.05
C PHE A 87 -78.14 19.06 -18.80
N THR A 88 -79.28 18.58 -18.33
CA THR A 88 -79.57 17.87 -17.07
C THR A 88 -79.67 16.37 -17.34
N ALA A 89 -79.24 15.53 -16.39
CA ALA A 89 -79.22 14.06 -16.51
C ALA A 89 -80.57 13.39 -16.83
N GLY A 90 -80.55 12.33 -17.66
CA GLY A 90 -81.65 11.35 -17.80
C GLY A 90 -81.54 10.38 -19.01
N SER A 91 -81.36 9.09 -18.70
CA SER A 91 -81.74 7.82 -19.41
C SER A 91 -81.33 7.51 -20.87
N ASP A 92 -80.69 6.34 -21.05
CA ASP A 92 -80.62 5.42 -22.24
C ASP A 92 -80.17 6.04 -23.60
N ASP A 93 -79.55 5.39 -24.57
CA ASP A 93 -79.11 4.02 -24.89
C ASP A 93 -78.17 4.18 -26.12
N THR A 94 -77.20 3.28 -26.29
CA THR A 94 -76.63 2.75 -27.56
C THR A 94 -76.56 3.55 -28.90
N GLU A 95 -75.43 3.39 -29.60
CA GLU A 95 -75.18 3.36 -31.07
C GLU A 95 -74.47 4.55 -31.79
N ALA A 96 -73.20 4.31 -32.12
CA ALA A 96 -72.46 4.50 -33.39
C ALA A 96 -72.84 5.58 -34.44
N PHE A 97 -71.88 6.49 -34.69
CA PHE A 97 -71.40 7.06 -35.96
C PHE A 97 -72.43 7.33 -37.10
N ALA A 98 -73.11 8.47 -37.04
CA ALA A 98 -73.58 9.24 -38.22
C ALA A 98 -73.29 10.75 -38.04
N ASP A 99 -73.13 11.47 -39.16
CA ASP A 99 -72.65 12.86 -39.32
C ASP A 99 -73.79 13.90 -39.25
N ASP A 100 -73.52 15.11 -38.75
CA ASP A 100 -74.26 16.33 -39.10
C ASP A 100 -73.34 17.57 -39.20
N SER A 101 -73.62 18.33 -40.25
CA SER A 101 -72.90 19.43 -40.87
C SER A 101 -72.97 20.76 -40.11
N GLY A 102 -71.86 21.52 -40.14
CA GLY A 102 -71.90 22.98 -40.03
C GLY A 102 -71.37 23.63 -38.75
N LEU A 103 -70.55 22.93 -37.96
CA LEU A 103 -69.86 23.55 -36.82
C LEU A 103 -68.35 23.42 -36.98
N THR A 104 -67.66 24.55 -37.16
CA THR A 104 -66.20 24.61 -37.08
C THR A 104 -65.78 24.50 -35.62
N SER A 105 -64.76 23.70 -35.34
CA SER A 105 -64.20 23.63 -34.00
C SER A 105 -63.34 24.86 -33.79
N ASN A 106 -63.86 25.79 -32.98
CA ASN A 106 -63.18 27.05 -32.73
C ASN A 106 -62.35 26.96 -31.45
N PHE A 107 -61.03 26.96 -31.58
CA PHE A 107 -60.12 26.94 -30.45
C PHE A 107 -59.69 28.36 -30.11
N ASP A 108 -60.08 28.81 -28.92
CA ASP A 108 -59.65 30.10 -28.38
C ASP A 108 -58.18 29.99 -27.95
N VAL A 109 -57.31 30.80 -28.56
CA VAL A 109 -55.87 30.82 -28.28
C VAL A 109 -55.41 32.07 -27.53
N THR A 110 -56.34 32.81 -26.92
CA THR A 110 -56.04 34.01 -26.12
C THR A 110 -55.08 33.69 -24.97
N ALA A 111 -53.97 34.41 -24.85
CA ALA A 111 -52.96 34.18 -23.82
C ALA A 111 -53.57 34.19 -22.40
N SER A 112 -53.13 33.29 -21.53
CA SER A 112 -53.56 33.10 -20.12
C SER A 112 -55.01 32.63 -19.87
N THR A 113 -55.88 32.62 -20.88
CA THR A 113 -57.28 32.14 -20.75
C THR A 113 -57.71 31.18 -21.85
N GLY A 114 -56.86 30.93 -22.85
CA GLY A 114 -57.15 30.10 -24.00
C GLY A 114 -57.04 28.60 -23.74
N SER A 115 -57.52 27.83 -24.71
CA SER A 115 -57.71 26.38 -24.70
C SER A 115 -56.42 25.58 -24.50
N PHE A 116 -55.26 26.20 -24.74
CA PHE A 116 -53.92 25.60 -24.65
C PHE A 116 -53.02 26.28 -23.63
N ASN A 117 -53.60 26.84 -22.56
CA ASN A 117 -52.84 27.45 -21.49
C ASN A 117 -52.19 26.40 -20.57
N GLY A 118 -50.87 26.51 -20.35
CA GLY A 118 -50.08 25.66 -19.45
C GLY A 118 -49.75 24.28 -20.02
N VAL A 119 -49.80 24.12 -21.35
CA VAL A 119 -49.49 22.85 -22.03
C VAL A 119 -47.97 22.65 -22.12
N THR A 120 -47.56 21.40 -21.96
CA THR A 120 -46.20 20.88 -22.20
C THR A 120 -46.34 19.65 -23.11
N GLY A 121 -45.38 19.42 -24.01
CA GLY A 121 -45.43 18.33 -24.99
C GLY A 121 -46.11 18.69 -26.31
N THR A 122 -46.59 17.68 -27.04
CA THR A 122 -47.07 17.85 -28.42
C THR A 122 -48.57 18.16 -28.45
N ILE A 123 -48.96 19.22 -29.16
CA ILE A 123 -50.35 19.51 -29.55
C ILE A 123 -50.51 19.09 -31.02
N GLU A 124 -51.34 18.09 -31.25
CA GLU A 124 -51.70 17.64 -32.58
C GLU A 124 -53.14 18.04 -32.89
N LEU A 125 -53.28 18.91 -33.90
CA LEU A 125 -54.54 19.36 -34.45
C LEU A 125 -54.76 18.66 -35.79
N GLN A 126 -55.71 17.74 -35.83
CA GLN A 126 -55.97 16.93 -37.01
C GLN A 126 -57.37 17.21 -37.57
N ALA A 127 -57.48 18.07 -38.57
CA ALA A 127 -58.74 18.33 -39.25
C ALA A 127 -58.96 17.35 -40.42
N THR A 128 -60.18 16.84 -40.55
CA THR A 128 -60.53 16.05 -41.74
C THR A 128 -60.53 16.88 -43.02
N ASN A 129 -60.84 18.19 -42.95
CA ASN A 129 -60.86 19.11 -44.09
C ASN A 129 -59.81 20.22 -43.91
N ASP A 130 -60.18 21.39 -43.39
CA ASP A 130 -59.31 22.56 -43.37
C ASP A 130 -58.88 22.92 -41.94
N ILE A 131 -57.67 23.47 -41.82
CA ILE A 131 -57.20 24.19 -40.63
C ILE A 131 -57.02 25.65 -41.01
N THR A 132 -57.69 26.55 -40.28
CA THR A 132 -57.54 28.01 -40.48
C THR A 132 -57.04 28.69 -39.21
N VAL A 133 -55.90 29.38 -39.31
CA VAL A 133 -55.35 30.23 -38.25
C VAL A 133 -55.78 31.66 -38.47
N SER A 134 -56.84 32.07 -37.77
CA SER A 134 -57.47 33.40 -37.89
C SER A 134 -57.07 34.39 -36.80
N ALA A 135 -56.41 33.92 -35.74
CA ALA A 135 -55.84 34.73 -34.66
C ALA A 135 -54.40 34.31 -34.37
N ALA A 136 -53.61 35.23 -33.82
CA ALA A 136 -52.23 34.93 -33.43
C ALA A 136 -52.21 33.85 -32.34
N TRP A 137 -51.57 32.73 -32.63
CA TRP A 137 -51.45 31.60 -31.71
C TRP A 137 -50.07 31.59 -31.06
N ASN A 138 -49.99 32.14 -29.85
CA ASN A 138 -48.72 32.30 -29.14
C ASN A 138 -48.54 31.22 -28.05
N LEU A 139 -47.76 30.20 -28.37
CA LEU A 139 -47.38 29.08 -27.51
C LEU A 139 -45.96 29.30 -26.97
N ALA A 140 -45.82 30.28 -26.09
CA ALA A 140 -44.55 30.73 -25.55
C ALA A 140 -44.39 30.48 -24.03
N THR A 141 -43.14 30.40 -23.54
CA THR A 141 -42.72 30.41 -22.12
C THR A 141 -43.28 31.61 -21.39
N SER A 142 -43.33 32.76 -22.06
CA SER A 142 -43.95 33.98 -21.54
C SER A 142 -45.46 33.87 -21.32
N THR A 143 -46.15 32.91 -21.97
CA THR A 143 -47.58 32.62 -21.79
C THR A 143 -47.83 31.41 -20.88
N GLY A 144 -46.77 30.84 -20.27
CA GLY A 144 -46.83 29.73 -19.31
C GLY A 144 -46.67 28.33 -19.91
N ASN A 145 -46.42 28.23 -21.22
CA ASN A 145 -46.19 26.99 -21.96
C ASN A 145 -44.69 26.70 -22.05
N SER A 146 -44.23 25.45 -22.09
CA SER A 146 -42.80 25.17 -22.28
C SER A 146 -42.62 23.91 -23.11
N ASN A 147 -41.72 23.96 -24.10
CA ASN A 147 -41.36 22.84 -24.97
C ASN A 147 -42.56 22.26 -25.75
N VAL A 148 -43.44 23.14 -26.26
CA VAL A 148 -44.64 22.72 -27.00
C VAL A 148 -44.31 22.49 -28.47
N SER A 149 -44.54 21.28 -28.97
CA SER A 149 -44.53 21.01 -30.41
C SER A 149 -45.96 21.09 -30.96
N VAL A 150 -46.13 21.64 -32.17
CA VAL A 150 -47.43 21.76 -32.83
C VAL A 150 -47.43 21.00 -34.13
N VAL A 151 -48.43 20.14 -34.32
CA VAL A 151 -48.69 19.45 -35.57
C VAL A 151 -50.06 19.87 -36.08
N LEU A 152 -50.11 20.47 -37.27
CA LEU A 152 -51.34 20.81 -38.00
C LEU A 152 -51.48 19.84 -39.17
N ARG A 153 -52.46 18.95 -39.13
CA ARG A 153 -52.78 18.01 -40.23
C ARG A 153 -54.16 18.34 -40.78
N ALA A 154 -54.24 18.85 -42.00
CA ALA A 154 -55.49 19.11 -42.71
C ALA A 154 -55.68 18.10 -43.83
N GLY A 155 -56.90 17.64 -44.08
CA GLY A 155 -57.18 16.80 -45.26
C GLY A 155 -57.20 17.57 -46.58
N ASN A 156 -57.39 18.89 -46.54
CA ASN A 156 -57.26 19.81 -47.67
C ASN A 156 -56.27 20.93 -47.27
N ASP A 157 -56.73 22.18 -47.13
CA ASP A 157 -55.86 23.35 -47.01
C ASP A 157 -55.50 23.68 -45.56
N ILE A 158 -54.29 24.21 -45.37
CA ILE A 158 -53.92 24.95 -44.17
C ILE A 158 -53.82 26.44 -44.53
N ASN A 159 -54.65 27.25 -43.90
CA ASN A 159 -54.72 28.69 -44.13
C ASN A 159 -54.13 29.47 -42.95
N ILE A 160 -52.96 30.07 -43.14
CA ILE A 160 -52.24 30.86 -42.13
C ILE A 160 -52.52 32.35 -42.34
N ASN A 161 -53.59 32.86 -41.73
CA ASN A 161 -53.94 34.28 -41.85
C ASN A 161 -53.33 35.15 -40.74
N GLN A 162 -52.83 34.54 -39.68
CA GLN A 162 -52.18 35.19 -38.55
C GLN A 162 -50.99 34.37 -38.03
N ALA A 163 -50.15 34.98 -37.22
CA ALA A 163 -48.93 34.36 -36.73
C ALA A 163 -49.18 33.12 -35.84
N ILE A 164 -48.46 32.02 -36.11
CA ILE A 164 -48.21 30.95 -35.14
C ILE A 164 -46.83 31.22 -34.54
N THR A 165 -46.73 31.34 -33.23
CA THR A 165 -45.46 31.59 -32.52
C THR A 165 -45.21 30.51 -31.48
N LEU A 166 -44.11 29.79 -31.61
CA LEU A 166 -43.60 28.82 -30.64
C LEU A 166 -42.26 29.32 -30.07
N ASP A 167 -42.04 29.17 -28.77
CA ASP A 167 -40.71 29.29 -28.17
C ASP A 167 -40.31 28.01 -27.39
N GLY A 168 -39.05 27.94 -26.93
CA GLY A 168 -38.51 26.75 -26.29
C GLY A 168 -38.07 25.69 -27.29
N THR A 169 -38.14 24.40 -26.93
CA THR A 169 -37.55 23.32 -27.74
C THR A 169 -38.52 22.60 -28.70
N GLY A 170 -39.77 23.03 -28.82
CA GLY A 170 -40.77 22.33 -29.64
C GLY A 170 -40.74 22.68 -31.13
N THR A 171 -41.19 21.76 -31.99
CA THR A 171 -41.19 21.93 -33.45
C THR A 171 -42.58 22.28 -34.01
N LEU A 172 -42.63 22.80 -35.23
CA LEU A 172 -43.89 23.09 -35.93
C LEU A 172 -43.98 22.27 -37.22
N THR A 173 -45.05 21.48 -37.36
CA THR A 173 -45.31 20.65 -38.54
C THR A 173 -46.65 21.04 -39.14
N LEU A 174 -46.69 21.31 -40.45
CA LEU A 174 -47.88 21.62 -41.23
C LEU A 174 -47.98 20.63 -42.37
N GLU A 175 -49.08 19.89 -42.42
CA GLU A 175 -49.38 18.93 -43.46
C GLU A 175 -50.75 19.26 -44.05
N ALA A 176 -50.73 20.05 -45.13
CA ALA A 176 -51.87 20.17 -46.02
C ALA A 176 -51.97 18.87 -46.84
N ASP A 177 -53.19 18.40 -47.09
CA ASP A 177 -53.47 17.09 -47.71
C ASP A 177 -52.98 15.85 -46.91
N GLY A 178 -52.81 15.98 -45.60
CA GLY A 178 -52.22 14.96 -44.72
C GLY A 178 -53.07 13.71 -44.43
N ASN A 179 -54.37 13.71 -44.77
CA ASN A 179 -55.26 12.56 -44.52
C ASN A 179 -55.33 11.57 -45.71
N THR A 180 -55.19 12.07 -46.94
CA THR A 180 -55.35 11.23 -48.15
C THR A 180 -54.28 11.40 -49.21
N ALA A 181 -53.42 12.43 -49.14
CA ALA A 181 -52.39 12.72 -50.13
C ALA A 181 -52.95 12.59 -51.56
N ASN A 182 -53.98 13.39 -51.90
CA ASN A 182 -54.70 13.31 -53.17
C ASN A 182 -54.28 14.40 -54.18
N GLY A 183 -53.36 15.30 -53.80
CA GLY A 183 -52.81 16.36 -54.63
C GLY A 183 -53.71 17.59 -54.76
N ALA A 184 -54.42 17.99 -53.69
CA ALA A 184 -55.34 19.13 -53.73
C ALA A 184 -55.23 20.13 -52.57
N GLY A 185 -54.45 19.84 -51.51
CA GLY A 185 -54.35 20.70 -50.33
C GLY A 185 -53.13 21.61 -50.33
N ASP A 186 -53.36 22.92 -50.30
CA ASP A 186 -52.30 23.93 -50.33
C ASP A 186 -52.01 24.48 -48.92
N LEU A 187 -50.76 24.95 -48.72
CA LEU A 187 -50.43 25.81 -47.59
C LEU A 187 -50.45 27.27 -48.05
N VAL A 188 -51.42 28.04 -47.54
CA VAL A 188 -51.69 29.40 -48.02
C VAL A 188 -51.47 30.42 -46.90
N PHE A 189 -50.66 31.44 -47.18
CA PHE A 189 -50.40 32.54 -46.27
C PHE A 189 -51.16 33.81 -46.63
N GLY A 190 -51.84 34.39 -45.64
CA GLY A 190 -52.37 35.74 -45.72
C GLY A 190 -51.30 36.79 -45.42
N ALA A 191 -51.58 38.08 -45.69
CA ALA A 191 -50.61 39.17 -45.50
C ALA A 191 -50.08 39.34 -44.07
N SER A 192 -50.81 38.85 -43.07
CA SER A 192 -50.39 38.82 -41.65
C SER A 192 -50.01 37.41 -41.17
N GLY A 193 -50.02 36.43 -42.07
CA GLY A 193 -49.62 35.06 -41.81
C GLY A 193 -48.13 35.00 -41.56
N SER A 194 -47.76 34.33 -40.46
CA SER A 194 -46.36 34.09 -40.14
C SER A 194 -46.21 32.79 -39.37
N LEU A 195 -45.17 32.02 -39.66
CA LEU A 195 -44.75 30.90 -38.82
C LEU A 195 -43.46 31.32 -38.12
N ILE A 196 -43.47 31.36 -36.79
CA ILE A 196 -42.32 31.80 -36.00
C ILE A 196 -41.99 30.71 -34.99
N THR A 197 -40.82 30.10 -35.12
CA THR A 197 -40.28 29.16 -34.13
C THR A 197 -38.98 29.75 -33.59
N ALA A 198 -38.78 29.76 -32.26
CA ALA A 198 -37.58 30.34 -31.66
C ALA A 198 -36.34 29.45 -31.84
N ASN A 199 -35.86 29.29 -33.07
CA ASN A 199 -34.74 28.44 -33.51
C ASN A 199 -35.07 26.95 -33.70
N GLN A 200 -36.35 26.59 -33.85
CA GLN A 200 -36.78 25.19 -33.97
C GLN A 200 -37.28 24.86 -35.38
N ALA A 201 -37.29 23.58 -35.75
CA ALA A 201 -37.64 23.16 -37.10
C ALA A 201 -39.11 23.44 -37.45
N ILE A 202 -39.33 23.89 -38.70
CA ILE A 202 -40.63 24.01 -39.36
C ILE A 202 -40.67 23.01 -40.52
N SER A 203 -41.63 22.09 -40.51
CA SER A 203 -41.83 21.12 -41.60
C SER A 203 -43.15 21.40 -42.31
N ILE A 204 -43.10 21.53 -43.62
CA ILE A 204 -44.24 21.82 -44.49
C ILE A 204 -44.38 20.69 -45.50
N THR A 205 -45.59 20.14 -45.59
CA THR A 205 -45.99 19.23 -46.65
C THR A 205 -47.29 19.76 -47.24
N ALA A 206 -47.29 20.07 -48.53
CA ALA A 206 -48.45 20.63 -49.23
C ALA A 206 -48.40 20.27 -50.72
N PHE A 207 -49.52 20.41 -51.43
CA PHE A 207 -49.52 20.33 -52.89
C PHE A 207 -48.75 21.52 -53.47
N ASP A 208 -49.13 22.74 -53.09
CA ASP A 208 -48.37 23.97 -53.36
C ASP A 208 -48.14 24.81 -52.09
N LEU A 209 -47.05 25.58 -52.08
CA LEU A 209 -46.74 26.54 -51.03
C LEU A 209 -46.97 27.95 -51.58
N ASN A 210 -48.06 28.60 -51.16
CA ASN A 210 -48.31 29.98 -51.53
C ASN A 210 -47.84 30.93 -50.42
N LEU A 211 -46.59 31.38 -50.53
CA LEU A 211 -45.96 32.35 -49.62
C LEU A 211 -45.80 33.73 -50.29
N THR A 212 -46.70 34.04 -51.24
CA THR A 212 -46.71 35.33 -51.95
C THR A 212 -46.95 36.53 -51.01
N SER A 213 -47.55 36.30 -49.84
CA SER A 213 -47.65 37.26 -48.74
C SER A 213 -47.54 36.55 -47.40
N GLY A 214 -46.64 36.98 -46.51
CA GLY A 214 -46.41 36.34 -45.21
C GLY A 214 -44.92 36.03 -44.99
N THR A 215 -44.59 35.38 -43.87
CA THR A 215 -43.19 35.00 -43.55
C THR A 215 -43.10 33.63 -42.88
N ILE A 216 -42.01 32.91 -43.13
CA ILE A 216 -41.62 31.74 -42.36
C ILE A 216 -40.30 32.11 -41.68
N ASP A 217 -40.26 32.09 -40.35
CA ASP A 217 -39.07 32.41 -39.57
C ASP A 217 -38.80 31.31 -38.54
N ALA A 218 -37.90 30.39 -38.90
CA ALA A 218 -37.41 29.37 -38.00
C ALA A 218 -36.17 29.82 -37.19
N GLY A 219 -35.66 31.04 -37.37
CA GLY A 219 -34.39 31.48 -36.81
C GLY A 219 -33.24 30.55 -37.24
N THR A 220 -32.56 29.93 -36.27
CA THR A 220 -31.53 28.90 -36.54
C THR A 220 -32.10 27.47 -36.65
N GLY A 221 -33.42 27.31 -36.76
CA GLY A 221 -34.08 26.05 -37.04
C GLY A 221 -34.21 25.79 -38.55
N ASP A 222 -34.40 24.54 -38.93
CA ASP A 222 -34.53 24.17 -40.34
C ASP A 222 -35.97 24.34 -40.85
N VAL A 223 -36.14 24.81 -42.08
CA VAL A 223 -37.41 24.85 -42.80
C VAL A 223 -37.38 23.77 -43.87
N THR A 224 -38.30 22.82 -43.82
CA THR A 224 -38.42 21.74 -44.81
C THR A 224 -39.71 21.88 -45.61
N ILE A 225 -39.62 21.87 -46.94
CA ILE A 225 -40.74 22.00 -47.87
C ILE A 225 -40.83 20.75 -48.73
N LEU A 226 -41.94 20.03 -48.59
CA LEU A 226 -42.21 18.78 -49.29
C LEU A 226 -43.53 18.86 -50.07
N THR A 227 -43.59 18.13 -51.18
CA THR A 227 -44.84 17.93 -51.93
C THR A 227 -45.70 16.84 -51.27
N SER A 228 -47.00 17.07 -51.10
CA SER A 228 -47.91 16.07 -50.49
C SER A 228 -48.16 14.84 -51.39
N PHE A 229 -48.05 15.00 -52.71
CA PHE A 229 -48.41 13.98 -53.71
C PHE A 229 -47.26 13.60 -54.67
N GLY A 230 -46.04 14.01 -54.35
CA GLY A 230 -44.88 13.88 -55.22
C GLY A 230 -44.95 14.74 -56.49
N GLY A 231 -43.95 14.60 -57.36
CA GLY A 231 -43.83 15.40 -58.60
C GLY A 231 -42.68 16.40 -58.56
N ASN A 232 -42.54 17.20 -59.61
CA ASN A 232 -41.38 18.08 -59.77
C ASN A 232 -41.54 19.35 -58.91
N ILE A 233 -40.45 19.87 -58.35
CA ILE A 233 -40.44 21.16 -57.66
C ILE A 233 -39.65 22.16 -58.50
N GLY A 234 -40.24 23.31 -58.74
CA GLY A 234 -39.59 24.45 -59.38
C GLY A 234 -39.06 25.44 -58.36
N VAL A 235 -37.83 25.92 -58.52
CA VAL A 235 -37.18 26.88 -57.62
C VAL A 235 -36.64 28.07 -58.43
N GLY A 236 -37.05 29.29 -58.11
CA GLY A 236 -36.52 30.53 -58.70
C GLY A 236 -37.52 31.39 -59.48
N ASP A 237 -37.01 32.34 -60.27
CA ASP A 237 -37.75 33.44 -60.91
C ASP A 237 -38.75 33.01 -62.01
N ASP A 238 -38.58 31.82 -62.61
CA ASP A 238 -39.39 31.35 -63.74
C ASP A 238 -40.54 30.43 -63.30
N ALA A 239 -41.72 30.62 -63.91
CA ALA A 239 -42.86 29.72 -63.75
C ALA A 239 -42.64 28.44 -64.59
N PHE A 240 -42.43 27.31 -63.92
CA PHE A 240 -42.15 26.04 -64.59
C PHE A 240 -43.45 25.32 -65.00
N SER A 241 -43.51 24.83 -66.23
CA SER A 241 -44.65 24.02 -66.67
C SER A 241 -44.48 22.56 -66.24
N GLY A 242 -45.47 22.01 -65.54
CA GLY A 242 -45.44 20.61 -65.10
C GLY A 242 -44.68 20.36 -63.80
N VAL A 243 -44.53 21.39 -62.95
CA VAL A 243 -44.16 21.23 -61.54
C VAL A 243 -45.41 21.05 -60.68
N ALA A 244 -45.29 20.24 -59.63
CA ALA A 244 -46.32 20.04 -58.62
C ALA A 244 -46.33 21.20 -57.61
N MET A 245 -45.16 21.73 -57.29
CA MET A 245 -44.97 22.89 -56.41
C MET A 245 -44.01 23.89 -57.08
N GLN A 246 -44.34 25.17 -56.99
CA GLN A 246 -43.44 26.26 -57.38
C GLN A 246 -43.02 27.01 -56.12
N VAL A 247 -41.72 27.22 -55.94
CA VAL A 247 -41.18 28.10 -54.91
C VAL A 247 -40.41 29.21 -55.62
N ASP A 248 -41.11 30.32 -55.85
CA ASP A 248 -40.58 31.47 -56.56
C ASP A 248 -39.60 32.31 -55.73
N GLU A 249 -38.87 33.21 -56.37
CA GLU A 249 -37.88 34.08 -55.71
C GLU A 249 -38.46 34.97 -54.59
N THR A 250 -39.75 35.34 -54.69
CA THR A 250 -40.45 36.11 -53.65
C THR A 250 -40.71 35.23 -52.44
N GLU A 251 -41.11 33.99 -52.67
CA GLU A 251 -41.37 32.98 -51.65
C GLU A 251 -40.07 32.59 -50.93
N LEU A 252 -38.98 32.38 -51.67
CA LEU A 252 -37.65 32.13 -51.11
C LEU A 252 -37.16 33.29 -50.22
N GLY A 253 -37.38 34.54 -50.64
CA GLY A 253 -37.00 35.72 -49.87
C GLY A 253 -37.78 35.89 -48.55
N ASN A 254 -38.97 35.29 -48.44
CA ASN A 254 -39.83 35.34 -47.27
C ASN A 254 -39.55 34.23 -46.24
N ILE A 255 -38.53 33.40 -46.48
CA ILE A 255 -38.13 32.29 -45.59
C ILE A 255 -36.83 32.64 -44.87
N THR A 256 -36.86 32.56 -43.54
CA THR A 256 -35.69 32.63 -42.65
C THR A 256 -35.50 31.28 -41.98
N ALA A 257 -34.33 30.68 -42.15
CA ALA A 257 -34.01 29.34 -41.65
C ALA A 257 -32.50 29.17 -41.41
N ASN A 258 -32.11 28.12 -40.68
CA ASN A 258 -30.75 27.62 -40.77
C ASN A 258 -30.57 26.87 -42.09
N ASN A 259 -31.22 25.72 -42.25
CA ASN A 259 -31.29 25.04 -43.54
C ASN A 259 -32.69 25.20 -44.15
N LEU A 260 -32.74 25.61 -45.42
CA LEU A 260 -33.93 25.51 -46.27
C LEU A 260 -33.85 24.22 -47.08
N ASN A 261 -34.56 23.19 -46.64
CA ASN A 261 -34.66 21.90 -47.31
C ASN A 261 -35.85 21.90 -48.27
N ILE A 262 -35.60 21.74 -49.57
CA ILE A 262 -36.61 21.63 -50.61
C ILE A 262 -36.56 20.22 -51.19
N GLY A 263 -37.66 19.50 -51.03
CA GLY A 263 -37.79 18.11 -51.47
C GLY A 263 -37.23 17.08 -50.49
N ASP A 264 -37.43 15.81 -50.86
CA ASP A 264 -37.07 14.62 -50.11
C ASP A 264 -36.64 13.49 -51.05
N SER A 265 -36.08 12.43 -50.47
CA SER A 265 -35.66 11.24 -51.21
C SER A 265 -36.81 10.26 -51.49
N SER A 266 -38.02 10.52 -50.98
CA SER A 266 -39.17 9.60 -51.08
C SER A 266 -40.22 10.00 -52.10
N THR A 267 -40.53 11.29 -52.24
CA THR A 267 -41.71 11.76 -53.01
C THR A 267 -41.36 12.73 -54.13
N THR A 268 -40.24 13.44 -53.99
CA THR A 268 -39.85 14.50 -54.90
C THR A 268 -39.30 13.97 -56.23
N GLY A 269 -39.91 14.38 -57.34
CA GLY A 269 -39.51 14.05 -58.71
C GLY A 269 -38.23 14.78 -59.13
N ASN A 270 -38.29 15.59 -60.19
CA ASN A 270 -37.17 16.44 -60.58
C ASN A 270 -37.21 17.77 -59.82
N LEU A 271 -36.04 18.28 -59.46
CA LEU A 271 -35.86 19.66 -59.03
C LEU A 271 -35.29 20.49 -60.19
N ILE A 272 -36.01 21.55 -60.55
CA ILE A 272 -35.61 22.45 -61.62
C ILE A 272 -35.33 23.80 -60.98
N VAL A 273 -34.09 24.26 -61.09
CA VAL A 273 -33.60 25.51 -60.50
C VAL A 273 -33.25 26.47 -61.62
N ASP A 274 -33.86 27.65 -61.63
CA ASP A 274 -33.50 28.74 -62.53
C ASP A 274 -32.88 29.92 -61.74
N ALA A 275 -32.89 31.14 -62.31
CA ALA A 275 -32.31 32.31 -61.66
C ALA A 275 -32.93 32.50 -60.26
N ALA A 276 -32.11 32.31 -59.24
CA ALA A 276 -32.50 32.43 -57.85
C ALA A 276 -31.36 33.06 -57.04
N SER A 277 -31.66 34.14 -56.32
CA SER A 277 -30.66 35.00 -55.66
C SER A 277 -31.05 35.49 -54.26
N SER A 278 -32.28 35.20 -53.81
CA SER A 278 -32.88 35.73 -52.58
C SER A 278 -32.53 34.96 -51.29
N PHE A 279 -31.34 34.34 -51.22
CA PHE A 279 -30.96 33.44 -50.12
C PHE A 279 -30.22 34.13 -48.96
N THR A 280 -30.50 35.41 -48.69
CA THR A 280 -29.78 36.16 -47.64
C THR A 280 -30.15 35.77 -46.21
N ASN A 281 -31.25 35.04 -46.04
CA ASN A 281 -31.85 34.73 -44.73
C ASN A 281 -31.74 33.24 -44.37
N ILE A 282 -30.88 32.49 -45.08
CA ILE A 282 -30.60 31.07 -44.81
C ILE A 282 -29.11 30.81 -44.67
N SER A 283 -28.75 29.75 -43.93
CA SER A 283 -27.35 29.27 -43.83
C SER A 283 -27.04 28.17 -44.85
N SER A 284 -28.03 27.38 -45.25
CA SER A 284 -27.89 26.38 -46.32
C SER A 284 -29.16 26.24 -47.14
N LEU A 285 -29.02 26.17 -48.46
CA LEU A 285 -30.06 25.67 -49.36
C LEU A 285 -29.80 24.19 -49.63
N ASN A 286 -30.74 23.32 -49.26
CA ASN A 286 -30.63 21.88 -49.46
C ASN A 286 -31.71 21.41 -50.44
N LEU A 287 -31.30 20.83 -51.56
CA LEU A 287 -32.16 20.38 -52.64
C LEU A 287 -32.12 18.85 -52.70
N THR A 288 -33.24 18.17 -52.50
CA THR A 288 -33.27 16.70 -52.47
C THR A 288 -34.32 16.11 -53.41
N THR A 289 -33.96 15.08 -54.18
CA THR A 289 -34.87 14.33 -55.06
C THR A 289 -34.91 12.84 -54.73
N THR A 290 -35.92 12.15 -55.26
CA THR A 290 -36.00 10.67 -55.26
C THR A 290 -34.86 10.03 -56.03
N SER A 291 -34.64 8.72 -55.80
CA SER A 291 -33.60 7.91 -56.44
C SER A 291 -33.51 7.97 -57.97
N ALA A 292 -34.56 8.40 -58.68
CA ALA A 292 -34.56 8.59 -60.14
C ALA A 292 -34.73 10.05 -60.57
N GLY A 293 -34.96 10.97 -59.63
CA GLY A 293 -35.20 12.38 -59.87
C GLY A 293 -33.89 13.13 -60.10
N THR A 294 -33.89 14.05 -61.07
CA THR A 294 -32.73 14.85 -61.47
C THR A 294 -32.75 16.23 -60.83
N VAL A 295 -31.58 16.83 -60.64
CA VAL A 295 -31.45 18.26 -60.33
C VAL A 295 -30.84 18.97 -61.53
N THR A 296 -31.56 19.96 -62.07
CA THR A 296 -31.12 20.72 -63.25
C THR A 296 -31.03 22.20 -62.90
N PHE A 297 -29.84 22.78 -63.10
CA PHE A 297 -29.62 24.22 -63.09
C PHE A 297 -29.80 24.77 -64.51
N GLU A 298 -30.93 25.44 -64.77
CA GLU A 298 -31.28 25.99 -66.08
C GLU A 298 -30.46 27.25 -66.43
N ALA A 299 -30.73 27.89 -67.57
CA ALA A 299 -29.89 28.94 -68.17
C ALA A 299 -29.71 30.22 -67.31
N GLY A 300 -30.43 30.36 -66.20
CA GLY A 300 -30.23 31.40 -65.18
C GLY A 300 -28.97 31.20 -64.32
N THR A 301 -28.69 32.16 -63.42
CA THR A 301 -27.62 32.02 -62.42
C THR A 301 -28.23 31.74 -61.06
N LEU A 302 -27.89 30.60 -60.46
CA LEU A 302 -28.13 30.37 -59.04
C LEU A 302 -27.05 31.10 -58.23
N ASN A 303 -27.46 31.95 -57.29
CA ASN A 303 -26.57 32.64 -56.37
C ASN A 303 -27.06 32.50 -54.93
N THR A 304 -26.41 31.65 -54.13
CA THR A 304 -26.82 31.42 -52.74
C THR A 304 -26.36 32.52 -51.76
N GLY A 305 -25.74 33.60 -52.24
CA GLY A 305 -25.19 34.63 -51.36
C GLY A 305 -24.12 34.04 -50.46
N SER A 306 -24.24 34.22 -49.13
CA SER A 306 -23.34 33.59 -48.15
C SER A 306 -23.77 32.18 -47.70
N ALA A 307 -24.90 31.68 -48.20
CA ALA A 307 -25.42 30.38 -47.79
C ALA A 307 -24.66 29.23 -48.46
N ASN A 308 -24.61 28.11 -47.76
CA ASN A 308 -24.19 26.83 -48.31
C ASN A 308 -25.20 26.33 -49.34
N LEU A 309 -24.76 25.46 -50.24
CA LEU A 309 -25.61 24.75 -51.19
C LEU A 309 -25.37 23.26 -51.01
N THR A 310 -26.40 22.48 -50.67
CA THR A 310 -26.36 21.02 -50.72
C THR A 310 -27.36 20.54 -51.77
N VAL A 311 -26.91 19.69 -52.67
CA VAL A 311 -27.73 19.10 -53.73
C VAL A 311 -27.61 17.60 -53.59
N SER A 312 -28.74 16.90 -53.40
CA SER A 312 -28.82 15.46 -53.30
C SER A 312 -29.81 14.95 -54.34
N SER A 313 -29.27 14.51 -55.48
CA SER A 313 -30.04 13.98 -56.59
C SER A 313 -29.96 12.46 -56.61
N GLY A 314 -31.08 11.75 -56.81
CA GLY A 314 -31.01 10.33 -57.12
C GLY A 314 -30.51 10.04 -58.55
N GLY A 315 -30.82 10.92 -59.49
CA GLY A 315 -30.36 10.91 -60.88
C GLY A 315 -29.25 11.92 -61.14
N ASP A 316 -29.16 12.43 -62.37
CA ASP A 316 -28.10 13.37 -62.77
C ASP A 316 -28.24 14.75 -62.09
N ILE A 317 -27.08 15.35 -61.79
CA ILE A 317 -26.96 16.78 -61.52
C ILE A 317 -26.39 17.43 -62.78
N THR A 318 -27.16 18.29 -63.43
CA THR A 318 -26.76 18.91 -64.70
C THR A 318 -26.84 20.42 -64.69
N GLN A 319 -26.02 21.04 -65.52
CA GLN A 319 -25.87 22.49 -65.61
C GLN A 319 -26.03 23.01 -67.04
N ASN A 320 -26.93 23.99 -67.19
CA ASN A 320 -27.11 24.84 -68.36
C ASN A 320 -26.81 26.33 -68.08
N GLY A 321 -26.76 26.75 -66.81
CA GLY A 321 -26.44 28.11 -66.37
C GLY A 321 -25.59 28.15 -65.08
N THR A 322 -25.00 29.29 -64.76
CA THR A 322 -23.94 29.41 -63.74
C THR A 322 -24.40 29.09 -62.31
N VAL A 323 -23.53 28.44 -61.52
CA VAL A 323 -23.76 28.22 -60.08
C VAL A 323 -22.75 29.04 -59.27
N THR A 324 -23.25 29.88 -58.37
CA THR A 324 -22.47 30.72 -57.45
C THR A 324 -22.89 30.45 -56.00
N VAL A 325 -21.93 30.05 -55.18
CA VAL A 325 -22.10 29.67 -53.78
C VAL A 325 -21.07 30.44 -52.96
N GLY A 326 -21.49 31.33 -52.06
CA GLY A 326 -20.56 32.04 -51.18
C GLY A 326 -20.29 31.33 -49.85
N GLY A 327 -21.02 30.27 -49.53
CA GLY A 327 -20.75 29.34 -48.43
C GLY A 327 -19.97 28.11 -48.89
N ASN A 328 -20.36 26.93 -48.38
CA ASN A 328 -19.86 25.62 -48.81
C ASN A 328 -20.83 25.01 -49.82
N ALA A 329 -20.32 24.31 -50.82
CA ALA A 329 -21.15 23.56 -51.76
C ALA A 329 -21.02 22.05 -51.54
N SER A 330 -22.09 21.30 -51.75
CA SER A 330 -22.13 19.84 -51.71
C SER A 330 -23.04 19.33 -52.83
N PHE A 331 -22.53 18.43 -53.67
CA PHE A 331 -23.29 17.85 -54.78
C PHE A 331 -23.21 16.33 -54.70
N THR A 332 -24.35 15.68 -54.52
CA THR A 332 -24.49 14.23 -54.36
C THR A 332 -25.41 13.70 -55.45
N SER A 333 -24.95 12.72 -56.23
CA SER A 333 -25.73 12.05 -57.28
C SER A 333 -25.71 10.53 -57.06
N GLY A 334 -26.88 9.96 -56.77
CA GLY A 334 -27.01 8.55 -56.39
C GLY A 334 -26.71 7.57 -57.52
N THR A 335 -27.31 7.72 -58.70
CA THR A 335 -27.03 6.87 -59.88
C THR A 335 -26.56 7.64 -61.10
N GLY A 336 -26.64 8.97 -61.04
CA GLY A 336 -26.35 9.86 -62.14
C GLY A 336 -24.93 10.40 -62.14
N SER A 337 -24.64 11.16 -63.18
CA SER A 337 -23.40 11.94 -63.31
C SER A 337 -23.59 13.36 -62.75
N ILE A 338 -22.48 13.96 -62.31
CA ILE A 338 -22.44 15.37 -61.93
C ILE A 338 -21.74 16.16 -63.03
N THR A 339 -22.47 17.05 -63.71
CA THR A 339 -21.93 17.91 -64.76
C THR A 339 -22.13 19.38 -64.37
N LEU A 340 -21.05 20.02 -63.95
CA LEU A 340 -20.95 21.42 -63.52
C LEU A 340 -19.78 22.11 -64.25
N ASN A 341 -19.78 22.07 -65.56
CA ASN A 341 -18.61 22.41 -66.39
C ASN A 341 -18.60 23.85 -66.93
N ASP A 342 -19.47 24.73 -66.42
CA ASP A 342 -19.41 26.14 -66.78
C ASP A 342 -18.19 26.84 -66.16
N THR A 343 -17.45 27.56 -67.01
CA THR A 343 -16.25 28.30 -66.58
C THR A 343 -16.52 29.47 -65.63
N GLY A 344 -17.79 29.87 -65.47
CA GLY A 344 -18.23 30.93 -64.57
C GLY A 344 -18.56 30.45 -63.16
N ASN A 345 -18.48 29.15 -62.88
CA ASN A 345 -18.85 28.59 -61.59
C ASN A 345 -17.97 29.12 -60.45
N ASP A 346 -18.60 29.44 -59.33
CA ASP A 346 -17.95 29.80 -58.07
C ASP A 346 -18.62 28.96 -56.98
N LEU A 347 -18.05 27.81 -56.64
CA LEU A 347 -18.68 26.78 -55.80
C LEU A 347 -18.28 26.89 -54.31
N GLY A 348 -17.90 28.08 -53.85
CA GLY A 348 -17.60 28.32 -52.44
C GLY A 348 -16.20 27.88 -52.03
N ALA A 349 -15.82 28.11 -50.77
CA ALA A 349 -14.48 27.77 -50.27
C ALA A 349 -14.35 26.28 -49.92
N ASN A 350 -15.42 25.63 -49.44
CA ASN A 350 -15.41 24.18 -49.19
C ASN A 350 -16.41 23.50 -50.11
N LEU A 351 -15.96 22.48 -50.83
CA LEU A 351 -16.73 21.79 -51.86
C LEU A 351 -16.76 20.29 -51.57
N THR A 352 -17.96 19.71 -51.51
CA THR A 352 -18.18 18.27 -51.41
C THR A 352 -18.81 17.76 -52.69
N VAL A 353 -18.31 16.65 -53.24
CA VAL A 353 -18.87 15.99 -54.42
C VAL A 353 -19.00 14.51 -54.14
N ASP A 354 -20.16 13.94 -54.37
CA ASP A 354 -20.44 12.53 -54.15
C ASP A 354 -21.19 11.98 -55.37
N THR A 355 -20.61 11.06 -56.12
CA THR A 355 -21.28 10.47 -57.29
C THR A 355 -20.87 9.03 -57.51
N ASN A 356 -21.86 8.23 -57.92
CA ASN A 356 -21.64 6.84 -58.30
C ASN A 356 -21.23 6.69 -59.78
N ASN A 357 -21.00 7.80 -60.48
CA ASN A 357 -20.72 7.82 -61.92
C ASN A 357 -19.69 8.90 -62.29
N SER A 358 -19.66 9.32 -63.56
CA SER A 358 -18.75 10.35 -64.03
C SER A 358 -19.06 11.71 -63.41
N PHE A 359 -18.00 12.47 -63.16
CA PHE A 359 -18.12 13.85 -62.74
C PHE A 359 -17.20 14.75 -63.60
N ASP A 360 -17.76 15.86 -64.09
CA ASP A 360 -17.10 16.89 -64.89
C ASP A 360 -17.44 18.26 -64.28
N MET A 361 -16.47 18.93 -63.68
CA MET A 361 -16.71 20.16 -62.94
C MET A 361 -15.59 21.19 -63.11
N PHE A 362 -16.02 22.44 -63.22
CA PHE A 362 -15.18 23.62 -63.23
C PHE A 362 -15.57 24.53 -62.06
N THR A 363 -14.59 25.16 -61.41
CA THR A 363 -14.81 26.23 -60.43
C THR A 363 -13.72 27.29 -60.51
N THR A 364 -14.11 28.55 -60.35
CA THR A 364 -13.24 29.73 -60.23
C THR A 364 -12.85 30.03 -58.77
N SER A 365 -13.45 29.32 -57.80
CA SER A 365 -13.22 29.52 -56.37
C SER A 365 -11.79 29.15 -55.95
N THR A 366 -11.30 29.83 -54.92
CA THR A 366 -10.12 29.37 -54.17
C THR A 366 -10.59 28.47 -53.05
N LEU A 367 -10.45 27.16 -53.24
CA LEU A 367 -10.96 26.17 -52.31
C LEU A 367 -10.03 26.00 -51.10
N THR A 368 -10.59 25.94 -49.90
CA THR A 368 -9.93 25.60 -48.63
C THR A 368 -10.01 24.11 -48.33
N ASP A 369 -11.16 23.47 -48.60
CA ASP A 369 -11.36 22.02 -48.50
C ASP A 369 -12.15 21.49 -49.71
N LEU A 370 -11.75 20.32 -50.23
CA LEU A 370 -12.46 19.60 -51.28
C LEU A 370 -12.61 18.14 -50.85
N THR A 371 -13.85 17.69 -50.64
CA THR A 371 -14.19 16.31 -50.30
C THR A 371 -14.83 15.65 -51.50
N ILE A 372 -14.29 14.52 -51.97
CA ILE A 372 -14.87 13.78 -53.09
C ILE A 372 -15.08 12.33 -52.70
N THR A 373 -16.33 11.90 -52.73
CA THR A 373 -16.75 10.50 -52.56
C THR A 373 -17.10 9.93 -53.94
N LEU A 374 -16.53 8.77 -54.28
CA LEU A 374 -16.78 8.11 -55.57
C LEU A 374 -17.15 6.65 -55.32
N ASP A 375 -18.33 6.24 -55.79
CA ASP A 375 -18.82 4.85 -55.70
C ASP A 375 -19.12 4.32 -57.11
N ALA A 376 -18.06 4.09 -57.91
CA ALA A 376 -18.19 3.74 -59.32
C ALA A 376 -17.63 2.36 -59.66
N THR A 377 -18.41 1.53 -60.37
CA THR A 377 -17.92 0.30 -61.03
C THR A 377 -17.56 0.57 -62.49
N GLY A 378 -16.29 0.39 -62.91
CA GLY A 378 -15.95 0.25 -64.35
C GLY A 378 -14.86 1.12 -64.99
N ASN A 379 -13.75 1.39 -64.29
CA ASN A 379 -12.56 2.10 -64.82
C ASN A 379 -12.84 3.49 -65.44
N PRO A 380 -13.47 4.43 -64.69
CA PRO A 380 -13.77 5.78 -65.15
C PRO A 380 -12.52 6.70 -65.21
N THR A 381 -12.67 7.85 -65.86
CA THR A 381 -11.63 8.88 -66.01
C THR A 381 -11.95 10.05 -65.06
N TYR A 382 -10.99 10.46 -64.23
CA TYR A 382 -11.16 11.54 -63.26
C TYR A 382 -10.29 12.74 -63.63
N ALA A 383 -10.88 13.93 -63.79
CA ALA A 383 -10.15 15.16 -64.08
C ALA A 383 -10.71 16.33 -63.26
N ILE A 384 -9.85 16.95 -62.44
CA ILE A 384 -10.16 18.17 -61.70
C ILE A 384 -9.06 19.18 -61.97
N THR A 385 -9.44 20.38 -62.40
CA THR A 385 -8.51 21.50 -62.53
C THR A 385 -8.87 22.54 -61.47
N ALA A 386 -8.10 22.59 -60.38
CA ALA A 386 -8.26 23.57 -59.31
C ALA A 386 -6.90 24.05 -58.81
N THR A 387 -6.83 25.30 -58.34
CA THR A 387 -5.61 25.84 -57.70
C THR A 387 -5.72 25.71 -56.18
N GLY A 388 -4.86 24.87 -55.59
CA GLY A 388 -4.57 24.83 -54.14
C GLY A 388 -5.49 23.96 -53.28
N LEU A 389 -5.44 22.62 -53.43
CA LEU A 389 -6.34 21.71 -52.70
C LEU A 389 -5.70 20.41 -52.22
N THR A 390 -6.03 20.07 -50.98
CA THR A 390 -5.95 18.74 -50.34
C THR A 390 -6.86 17.75 -51.08
N PHE A 391 -6.32 16.57 -51.39
CA PHE A 391 -7.06 15.44 -51.98
C PHE A 391 -7.37 14.42 -50.88
N THR A 392 -8.65 14.10 -50.69
CA THR A 392 -9.06 12.90 -49.94
C THR A 392 -10.00 12.11 -50.85
N ALA A 393 -9.52 10.97 -51.35
CA ALA A 393 -10.36 9.98 -52.00
C ALA A 393 -10.58 8.83 -51.04
N THR A 394 -11.85 8.52 -50.77
CA THR A 394 -12.26 7.25 -50.18
C THR A 394 -12.97 6.47 -51.27
N THR A 395 -12.29 5.49 -51.87
CA THR A 395 -12.93 4.54 -52.79
C THR A 395 -12.54 3.11 -52.43
N SER A 396 -13.53 2.22 -52.51
CA SER A 396 -13.27 0.79 -52.60
C SER A 396 -12.98 0.39 -54.05
N LEU A 397 -11.82 -0.27 -54.22
CA LEU A 397 -11.38 -1.17 -55.30
C LEU A 397 -10.65 -0.57 -56.54
N GLY A 398 -9.31 -0.72 -56.58
CA GLY A 398 -8.46 -0.80 -57.78
C GLY A 398 -7.00 -0.30 -57.65
N ASN A 399 -6.04 -0.96 -58.34
CA ASN A 399 -4.61 -0.56 -58.43
C ASN A 399 -4.42 0.85 -59.03
N ILE A 400 -3.70 1.74 -58.34
CA ILE A 400 -3.31 3.07 -58.86
C ILE A 400 -1.91 2.96 -59.47
N SER A 401 -1.86 2.82 -60.80
CA SER A 401 -0.62 2.57 -61.56
C SER A 401 0.28 3.79 -61.80
N ALA A 402 -0.22 5.01 -61.59
CA ALA A 402 0.53 6.25 -61.74
C ALA A 402 -0.06 7.38 -60.88
N PHE A 403 0.70 7.82 -59.89
CA PHE A 403 0.39 8.97 -59.04
C PHE A 403 1.55 9.98 -59.08
N ALA A 404 1.23 11.27 -59.29
CA ALA A 404 2.19 12.38 -59.27
C ALA A 404 1.51 13.65 -58.72
N MET A 405 2.20 14.37 -57.84
CA MET A 405 1.65 15.54 -57.17
C MET A 405 2.77 16.53 -56.84
N THR A 406 2.62 17.79 -57.29
CA THR A 406 3.59 18.86 -57.03
C THR A 406 2.86 20.10 -56.54
N SER A 407 3.14 20.53 -55.31
CA SER A 407 2.62 21.77 -54.72
C SER A 407 3.73 22.78 -54.49
N SER A 408 3.47 24.07 -54.69
CA SER A 408 4.41 25.15 -54.32
C SER A 408 4.24 25.66 -52.88
N SER A 409 3.34 25.04 -52.10
CA SER A 409 2.94 25.42 -50.74
C SER A 409 2.67 24.16 -49.88
N ALA A 410 2.60 24.30 -48.55
CA ALA A 410 2.28 23.18 -47.65
C ALA A 410 0.93 22.54 -48.00
N LEU A 411 0.93 21.23 -48.29
CA LEU A 411 -0.25 20.47 -48.68
C LEU A 411 -0.42 19.24 -47.77
N ASN A 412 -1.59 19.08 -47.16
CA ASN A 412 -1.93 17.82 -46.50
C ASN A 412 -2.58 16.89 -47.53
N PHE A 413 -2.10 15.66 -47.66
CA PHE A 413 -2.62 14.65 -48.56
C PHE A 413 -2.96 13.40 -47.73
N ASN A 414 -4.20 12.93 -47.80
CA ASN A 414 -4.63 11.69 -47.15
C ASN A 414 -5.34 10.82 -48.19
N LEU A 415 -4.85 9.61 -48.42
CA LEU A 415 -5.47 8.65 -49.36
C LEU A 415 -5.80 7.36 -48.63
N THR A 416 -7.07 6.95 -48.61
CA THR A 416 -7.49 5.64 -48.08
C THR A 416 -7.90 4.72 -49.25
N MET A 417 -7.28 3.54 -49.36
CA MET A 417 -7.52 2.57 -50.44
C MET A 417 -8.03 1.25 -49.86
N ASP A 418 -9.10 0.68 -50.44
CA ASP A 418 -9.73 -0.55 -49.94
C ASP A 418 -9.37 -1.82 -50.79
N ALA A 419 -8.74 -1.68 -51.98
CA ALA A 419 -7.99 -2.77 -52.62
C ALA A 419 -6.99 -2.30 -53.70
N GLY A 420 -5.74 -2.78 -53.63
CA GLY A 420 -4.74 -2.69 -54.69
C GLY A 420 -3.43 -1.95 -54.38
N SER A 421 -2.40 -2.18 -55.22
CA SER A 421 -1.08 -1.55 -55.11
C SER A 421 -1.08 -0.08 -55.58
N LEU A 422 -0.32 0.76 -54.89
CA LEU A 422 -0.04 2.16 -55.25
C LEU A 422 1.43 2.30 -55.67
N ALA A 423 1.67 2.78 -56.89
CA ALA A 423 3.02 3.09 -57.38
C ALA A 423 3.13 4.57 -57.76
N SER A 424 4.07 5.28 -57.15
CA SER A 424 4.46 6.62 -57.61
C SER A 424 5.32 6.50 -58.88
N SER A 425 4.88 7.14 -59.97
CA SER A 425 5.62 7.20 -61.25
C SER A 425 6.26 8.57 -61.50
N GLY A 426 6.02 9.55 -60.62
CA GLY A 426 6.58 10.91 -60.66
C GLY A 426 6.96 11.39 -59.26
N ALA A 427 7.65 12.54 -59.14
CA ALA A 427 8.00 13.13 -57.85
C ALA A 427 6.74 13.49 -57.05
N VAL A 428 6.79 13.29 -55.73
CA VAL A 428 5.74 13.68 -54.79
C VAL A 428 6.32 14.75 -53.86
N ASP A 429 5.86 15.98 -54.01
CA ASP A 429 6.29 17.13 -53.19
C ASP A 429 5.05 17.85 -52.64
N VAL A 430 4.84 17.71 -51.34
CA VAL A 430 3.77 18.38 -50.58
C VAL A 430 4.29 19.55 -49.73
N GLY A 431 5.55 19.96 -49.92
CA GLY A 431 6.20 21.00 -49.13
C GLY A 431 6.26 20.63 -47.65
N THR A 432 5.87 21.56 -46.76
CA THR A 432 5.84 21.31 -45.31
C THR A 432 4.53 20.70 -44.80
N GLY A 433 3.67 20.16 -45.68
CA GLY A 433 2.40 19.53 -45.30
C GLY A 433 2.50 18.00 -45.13
N SER A 434 1.49 17.37 -44.53
CA SER A 434 1.50 15.92 -44.24
C SER A 434 1.17 15.09 -45.47
N PHE A 435 1.87 13.98 -45.69
CA PHE A 435 1.55 12.99 -46.72
C PHE A 435 1.19 11.66 -46.05
N ALA A 436 -0.09 11.26 -46.14
CA ALA A 436 -0.59 10.03 -45.58
C ALA A 436 -1.28 9.15 -46.62
N ILE A 437 -1.01 7.85 -46.57
CA ILE A 437 -1.71 6.80 -47.31
C ILE A 437 -2.09 5.70 -46.34
N THR A 438 -3.33 5.25 -46.35
CA THR A 438 -3.80 4.07 -45.64
C THR A 438 -4.38 3.08 -46.65
N THR A 439 -3.99 1.80 -46.60
CA THR A 439 -4.62 0.73 -47.40
C THR A 439 -5.27 -0.26 -46.45
N ASN A 440 -6.58 -0.45 -46.58
CA ASN A 440 -7.43 -1.28 -45.73
C ASN A 440 -7.91 -2.53 -46.51
N ASP A 441 -6.96 -3.21 -47.15
CA ASP A 441 -7.19 -4.32 -48.11
C ASP A 441 -7.54 -5.65 -47.41
N SER A 442 -8.27 -6.50 -48.13
CA SER A 442 -8.49 -7.93 -47.82
C SER A 442 -7.71 -8.90 -48.74
N THR A 443 -6.81 -8.35 -49.58
CA THR A 443 -5.99 -9.02 -50.61
C THR A 443 -4.58 -8.41 -50.70
N ASP A 444 -3.61 -9.13 -51.27
CA ASP A 444 -2.21 -8.70 -51.37
C ASP A 444 -2.03 -7.34 -52.10
N GLY A 445 -1.45 -6.35 -51.42
CA GLY A 445 -1.18 -5.00 -51.94
C GLY A 445 0.28 -4.57 -51.80
N SER A 446 0.61 -3.36 -52.29
CA SER A 446 1.92 -2.73 -51.99
C SER A 446 1.87 -1.21 -52.17
N ILE A 447 2.48 -0.46 -51.25
CA ILE A 447 2.78 0.96 -51.39
C ILE A 447 4.24 1.10 -51.82
N THR A 448 4.49 1.45 -53.08
CA THR A 448 5.86 1.62 -53.63
C THR A 448 6.18 3.07 -53.98
N PHE A 449 7.25 3.59 -53.36
CA PHE A 449 7.88 4.86 -53.72
C PHE A 449 9.17 4.62 -54.51
N SER A 450 9.18 5.08 -55.76
CA SER A 450 10.32 4.93 -56.69
C SER A 450 10.99 6.25 -57.06
N THR A 451 10.49 7.37 -56.52
CA THR A 451 10.95 8.74 -56.77
C THR A 451 11.11 9.49 -55.45
N THR A 452 11.76 10.66 -55.49
CA THR A 452 11.94 11.50 -54.30
C THR A 452 10.61 11.95 -53.71
N LEU A 453 10.46 11.81 -52.40
CA LEU A 453 9.29 12.22 -51.61
C LEU A 453 9.68 13.35 -50.65
N ASP A 454 9.13 14.54 -50.83
CA ASP A 454 9.34 15.67 -49.92
C ASP A 454 8.03 15.99 -49.18
N ALA A 455 8.04 15.83 -47.85
CA ALA A 455 6.85 16.04 -47.01
C ALA A 455 7.15 16.71 -45.67
N GLY A 456 6.13 17.32 -45.06
CA GLY A 456 6.14 17.81 -43.69
C GLY A 456 6.00 16.72 -42.63
N SER A 457 5.30 15.64 -42.94
CA SER A 457 5.22 14.37 -42.17
C SER A 457 4.82 13.25 -43.13
N LEU A 458 5.17 12.01 -42.82
CA LEU A 458 4.91 10.84 -43.67
C LEU A 458 4.19 9.75 -42.88
N THR A 459 3.00 9.35 -43.32
CA THR A 459 2.28 8.21 -42.75
C THR A 459 1.91 7.23 -43.86
N LEU A 460 2.53 6.06 -43.91
CA LEU A 460 2.10 4.98 -44.81
C LEU A 460 1.57 3.86 -43.92
N ASP A 461 0.29 3.55 -44.06
CA ASP A 461 -0.42 2.55 -43.27
C ASP A 461 -0.99 1.47 -44.19
N ALA A 462 -0.14 0.54 -44.57
CA ALA A 462 -0.42 -0.64 -45.37
C ALA A 462 -0.98 -1.81 -44.52
N ASN A 463 -2.05 -1.59 -43.74
CA ASN A 463 -2.61 -2.57 -42.80
C ASN A 463 -3.59 -3.60 -43.40
N GLY A 464 -3.66 -3.67 -44.73
CA GLY A 464 -4.44 -4.69 -45.44
C GLY A 464 -3.67 -6.01 -45.59
N THR A 465 -4.37 -7.10 -45.91
CA THR A 465 -3.81 -8.46 -45.96
C THR A 465 -2.52 -8.54 -46.81
N ASN A 466 -1.42 -8.96 -46.19
CA ASN A 466 -0.11 -9.21 -46.82
C ASN A 466 0.43 -8.03 -47.67
N THR A 467 0.19 -6.79 -47.22
CA THR A 467 0.55 -5.58 -47.97
C THR A 467 1.94 -5.06 -47.59
N ASP A 468 2.79 -4.84 -48.60
CA ASP A 468 4.15 -4.31 -48.43
C ASP A 468 4.23 -2.78 -48.49
N ILE A 469 5.18 -2.18 -47.78
CA ILE A 469 5.69 -0.82 -48.04
C ILE A 469 7.07 -0.94 -48.65
N SER A 470 7.33 -0.34 -49.82
CA SER A 470 8.65 -0.32 -50.47
C SER A 470 9.13 1.09 -50.78
N ILE A 471 10.18 1.55 -50.11
CA ILE A 471 10.86 2.85 -50.32
C ILE A 471 12.15 2.61 -51.10
N THR A 472 12.19 2.96 -52.39
CA THR A 472 13.37 2.71 -53.26
C THR A 472 14.10 3.99 -53.69
N ALA A 473 13.60 5.15 -53.29
CA ALA A 473 14.21 6.46 -53.45
C ALA A 473 14.07 7.28 -52.16
N SER A 474 14.89 8.30 -51.98
CA SER A 474 14.98 9.03 -50.71
C SER A 474 13.73 9.86 -50.41
N ALA A 475 13.30 9.84 -49.16
CA ALA A 475 12.24 10.66 -48.60
C ALA A 475 12.83 11.72 -47.65
N THR A 476 12.63 13.00 -47.96
CA THR A 476 13.01 14.12 -47.10
C THR A 476 11.79 14.61 -46.32
N ILE A 477 11.91 14.66 -45.00
CA ILE A 477 10.85 15.12 -44.11
C ILE A 477 11.27 16.44 -43.45
N ALA A 478 10.40 17.45 -43.53
CA ALA A 478 10.67 18.77 -42.98
C ALA A 478 10.92 18.72 -41.46
N SER A 479 11.62 19.74 -40.96
CA SER A 479 12.03 19.82 -39.55
C SER A 479 10.87 19.68 -38.57
N GLY A 480 10.84 18.56 -37.83
CA GLY A 480 9.85 18.26 -36.79
C GLY A 480 8.72 17.31 -37.23
N GLY A 481 8.72 16.87 -38.48
CA GLY A 481 7.75 15.92 -39.02
C GLY A 481 7.97 14.48 -38.57
N ALA A 482 6.91 13.81 -38.09
CA ALA A 482 6.97 12.38 -37.80
C ALA A 482 6.88 11.53 -39.07
N VAL A 483 7.48 10.33 -39.02
CA VAL A 483 7.38 9.27 -40.02
C VAL A 483 6.76 8.06 -39.36
N SER A 484 5.67 7.52 -39.93
CA SER A 484 5.01 6.29 -39.50
C SER A 484 4.83 5.39 -40.73
N LEU A 485 5.40 4.20 -40.70
CA LEU A 485 5.29 3.20 -41.77
C LEU A 485 4.78 1.90 -41.14
N THR A 486 3.51 1.61 -41.27
CA THR A 486 2.88 0.36 -40.81
C THR A 486 2.56 -0.50 -42.03
N ALA A 487 3.12 -1.70 -42.12
CA ALA A 487 2.80 -2.70 -43.13
C ALA A 487 2.24 -3.95 -42.47
N ASP A 488 1.40 -4.69 -43.20
CA ASP A 488 0.96 -6.02 -42.78
C ASP A 488 2.05 -7.06 -43.03
N ASP A 489 2.68 -7.06 -44.21
CA ASP A 489 3.81 -7.96 -44.55
C ASP A 489 5.16 -7.25 -44.37
N THR A 490 5.75 -6.67 -45.43
CA THR A 490 7.14 -6.22 -45.38
C THR A 490 7.28 -4.70 -45.55
N VAL A 491 8.09 -4.05 -44.70
CA VAL A 491 8.62 -2.70 -44.93
C VAL A 491 10.02 -2.80 -45.52
N ASN A 492 10.17 -2.53 -46.82
CA ASN A 492 11.41 -2.65 -47.58
C ASN A 492 12.00 -1.29 -47.99
N PHE A 493 13.28 -1.08 -47.73
CA PHE A 493 14.07 0.04 -48.22
C PHE A 493 15.09 -0.47 -49.24
N GLY A 494 15.02 0.02 -50.48
CA GLY A 494 16.06 -0.22 -51.48
C GLY A 494 17.33 0.57 -51.16
N ALA A 495 18.45 0.29 -51.84
CA ALA A 495 19.77 0.89 -51.56
C ALA A 495 19.83 2.44 -51.66
N ALA A 496 18.85 3.06 -52.32
CA ALA A 496 18.69 4.53 -52.41
C ALA A 496 17.48 5.05 -51.60
N GLY A 497 16.74 4.15 -50.95
CA GLY A 497 15.62 4.43 -50.07
C GLY A 497 16.12 4.84 -48.69
N SER A 498 16.28 6.15 -48.49
CA SER A 498 16.66 6.73 -47.20
C SER A 498 15.57 7.66 -46.70
N ILE A 499 15.37 7.72 -45.38
CA ILE A 499 14.53 8.72 -44.71
C ILE A 499 15.45 9.75 -44.06
N THR A 500 15.19 11.04 -44.28
CA THR A 500 15.86 12.13 -43.56
C THR A 500 14.83 13.07 -42.97
N ALA A 501 14.57 12.97 -41.67
CA ALA A 501 13.69 13.84 -40.91
C ALA A 501 14.52 14.86 -40.12
N SER A 502 14.77 16.03 -40.70
CA SER A 502 15.72 17.01 -40.18
C SER A 502 15.16 17.80 -38.98
N GLY A 503 14.90 17.19 -37.82
CA GLY A 503 14.34 17.87 -36.63
C GLY A 503 13.92 16.93 -35.49
N ALA A 504 12.95 17.32 -34.65
CA ALA A 504 12.47 16.51 -33.52
C ALA A 504 11.37 15.48 -33.88
N GLY A 505 11.32 15.03 -35.14
CA GLY A 505 10.30 14.10 -35.63
C GLY A 505 10.68 12.65 -35.36
N ASN A 506 9.77 11.87 -34.77
CA ASN A 506 9.99 10.44 -34.54
C ASN A 506 9.82 9.64 -35.83
N VAL A 507 10.59 8.56 -35.99
CA VAL A 507 10.45 7.58 -37.07
C VAL A 507 9.96 6.27 -36.46
N PHE A 508 8.79 5.81 -36.89
CA PHE A 508 8.15 4.58 -36.45
C PHE A 508 7.89 3.68 -37.66
N LEU A 509 8.45 2.48 -37.65
CA LEU A 509 8.25 1.43 -38.65
C LEU A 509 7.66 0.21 -37.94
N GLN A 510 6.64 -0.39 -38.53
CA GLN A 510 6.08 -1.64 -38.05
C GLN A 510 5.72 -2.54 -39.22
N SER A 511 6.17 -3.78 -39.20
CA SER A 511 5.56 -4.88 -39.98
C SER A 511 4.59 -5.68 -39.09
N ASN A 512 3.71 -6.48 -39.69
CA ASN A 512 2.68 -7.26 -38.98
C ASN A 512 1.73 -6.36 -38.16
N ALA A 513 1.18 -5.33 -38.79
CA ALA A 513 0.22 -4.44 -38.14
C ALA A 513 -1.14 -5.12 -37.84
N ASN A 514 -1.52 -6.18 -38.59
CA ASN A 514 -2.73 -6.96 -38.35
C ASN A 514 -2.45 -8.47 -38.21
N SER A 515 -2.50 -8.95 -36.97
CA SER A 515 -2.17 -10.34 -36.58
C SER A 515 -3.09 -11.47 -37.11
N ALA A 516 -3.98 -11.22 -38.08
CA ALA A 516 -5.06 -12.14 -38.46
C ALA A 516 -4.80 -13.03 -39.68
N ASP A 517 -3.91 -12.65 -40.61
CA ASP A 517 -3.75 -13.33 -41.90
C ASP A 517 -2.27 -13.60 -42.20
N GLY A 518 -1.96 -14.74 -42.80
CA GLY A 518 -0.59 -15.23 -42.91
C GLY A 518 -0.27 -15.87 -44.25
N ASP A 519 0.62 -15.22 -45.01
CA ASP A 519 1.36 -15.81 -46.11
C ASP A 519 2.74 -15.15 -46.39
N GLY A 520 3.39 -14.54 -45.40
CA GLY A 520 4.71 -13.90 -45.59
C GLY A 520 5.69 -14.12 -44.45
N SER A 521 6.92 -13.62 -44.60
CA SER A 521 7.78 -13.31 -43.45
C SER A 521 7.69 -11.81 -43.24
N ASP A 522 6.99 -11.36 -42.20
CA ASP A 522 6.62 -9.95 -42.04
C ASP A 522 7.83 -9.12 -41.58
N GLN A 523 8.66 -8.66 -42.51
CA GLN A 523 10.01 -8.14 -42.23
C GLN A 523 10.12 -6.63 -42.32
N ILE A 524 11.13 -6.07 -41.63
CA ILE A 524 11.65 -4.74 -41.98
C ILE A 524 13.01 -4.96 -42.63
N ILE A 525 13.17 -4.54 -43.88
CA ILE A 525 14.38 -4.78 -44.67
C ILE A 525 14.98 -3.44 -45.07
N MET A 526 16.19 -3.14 -44.63
CA MET A 526 17.02 -2.07 -45.18
C MET A 526 18.10 -2.68 -46.05
N ALA A 527 18.07 -2.41 -47.36
CA ALA A 527 19.18 -2.81 -48.25
C ALA A 527 20.46 -2.02 -47.92
N ASP A 528 21.63 -2.59 -48.23
CA ASP A 528 22.91 -1.90 -48.09
C ASP A 528 22.88 -0.50 -48.77
N GLY A 529 23.24 0.54 -48.00
CA GLY A 529 23.16 1.95 -48.40
C GLY A 529 21.87 2.68 -48.00
N ALA A 530 20.83 1.99 -47.54
CA ALA A 530 19.64 2.63 -46.98
C ALA A 530 19.94 3.25 -45.60
N SER A 531 19.43 4.46 -45.34
CA SER A 531 19.66 5.19 -44.10
C SER A 531 18.39 5.85 -43.55
N ILE A 532 18.19 5.83 -42.24
CA ILE A 532 17.15 6.56 -41.52
C ILE A 532 17.82 7.57 -40.58
N ASP A 533 17.68 8.86 -40.85
CA ASP A 533 18.11 9.95 -39.98
C ASP A 533 16.88 10.63 -39.36
N ALA A 534 16.72 10.51 -38.03
CA ALA A 534 15.61 11.10 -37.28
C ALA A 534 15.96 12.44 -36.62
N GLY A 535 17.13 13.03 -36.89
CA GLY A 535 17.55 14.29 -36.30
C GLY A 535 17.66 14.20 -34.77
N SER A 536 16.75 14.83 -34.02
CA SER A 536 16.65 14.73 -32.56
C SER A 536 15.48 13.88 -32.06
N GLY A 537 14.75 13.20 -32.96
CA GLY A 537 13.63 12.31 -32.64
C GLY A 537 14.06 10.87 -32.32
N THR A 538 13.09 10.04 -31.93
CA THR A 538 13.26 8.59 -31.68
C THR A 538 13.13 7.79 -32.97
N ILE A 539 13.90 6.71 -33.11
CA ILE A 539 13.73 5.69 -34.15
C ILE A 539 13.17 4.41 -33.50
N THR A 540 12.01 3.94 -33.94
CA THR A 540 11.38 2.71 -33.47
C THR A 540 11.05 1.80 -34.66
N LEU A 541 11.55 0.56 -34.67
CA LEU A 541 11.26 -0.46 -35.67
C LEU A 541 10.69 -1.70 -34.96
N THR A 542 9.53 -2.18 -35.38
CA THR A 542 8.84 -3.32 -34.74
C THR A 542 8.42 -4.36 -35.77
N SER A 543 8.77 -5.63 -35.54
CA SER A 543 8.29 -6.79 -36.30
C SER A 543 7.91 -7.90 -35.31
N THR A 544 6.65 -7.90 -34.88
CA THR A 544 6.15 -8.77 -33.79
C THR A 544 4.77 -9.29 -34.14
N GLY A 545 4.44 -10.54 -33.76
CA GLY A 545 3.19 -11.20 -34.11
C GLY A 545 3.38 -12.54 -34.81
N ALA A 546 2.28 -13.18 -35.20
CA ALA A 546 2.32 -14.44 -35.95
C ALA A 546 2.88 -14.19 -37.36
N ASN A 547 3.88 -14.97 -37.79
CA ASN A 547 4.61 -14.83 -39.06
C ASN A 547 5.57 -13.63 -39.17
N SER A 548 5.81 -12.94 -38.05
CA SER A 548 6.84 -11.91 -37.92
C SER A 548 8.21 -12.35 -38.43
N GLY A 549 8.96 -11.37 -38.91
CA GLY A 549 10.20 -11.53 -39.63
C GLY A 549 11.41 -10.87 -38.96
N ASN A 550 12.57 -10.98 -39.62
CA ASN A 550 13.76 -10.24 -39.22
C ASN A 550 13.61 -8.71 -39.42
N ILE A 551 14.31 -7.93 -38.59
CA ILE A 551 14.65 -6.53 -38.88
C ILE A 551 16.08 -6.50 -39.44
N THR A 552 16.24 -6.22 -40.73
CA THR A 552 17.54 -6.00 -41.37
C THR A 552 17.88 -4.52 -41.35
N VAL A 553 19.00 -4.14 -40.71
CA VAL A 553 19.36 -2.76 -40.37
C VAL A 553 20.44 -2.23 -41.31
N GLY A 554 20.17 -1.09 -41.95
CA GLY A 554 21.17 -0.28 -42.68
C GLY A 554 21.85 0.70 -41.73
N GLU A 555 21.78 2.01 -42.01
CA GLU A 555 22.24 3.08 -41.10
C GLU A 555 21.04 3.76 -40.40
N LEU A 556 21.05 3.85 -39.07
CA LEU A 556 20.09 4.56 -38.23
C LEU A 556 20.81 5.65 -37.45
N THR A 557 20.44 6.92 -37.63
CA THR A 557 21.13 8.07 -37.03
C THR A 557 20.16 8.96 -36.24
N THR A 558 20.51 9.26 -34.98
CA THR A 558 19.81 10.22 -34.13
C THR A 558 20.74 10.92 -33.13
N THR A 559 20.39 12.17 -32.79
CA THR A 559 21.01 12.99 -31.72
C THR A 559 20.19 12.97 -30.42
N ASN A 560 19.13 12.17 -30.36
CA ASN A 560 18.28 12.02 -29.19
C ASN A 560 19.07 11.44 -28.00
N SER A 561 19.10 12.16 -26.88
CA SER A 561 19.83 11.80 -25.66
C SER A 561 18.94 11.16 -24.58
N THR A 562 17.73 10.74 -24.93
CA THR A 562 16.78 10.12 -23.99
C THR A 562 17.00 8.60 -23.87
N SER A 563 16.26 7.97 -22.97
CA SER A 563 16.22 6.51 -22.78
C SER A 563 15.59 5.72 -23.93
N SER A 564 15.15 6.39 -24.99
CA SER A 564 14.43 5.81 -26.11
C SER A 564 14.92 6.43 -27.42
N ALA A 565 16.24 6.50 -27.61
CA ALA A 565 16.81 7.08 -28.82
C ALA A 565 16.58 6.16 -30.02
N VAL A 566 16.85 4.86 -29.86
CA VAL A 566 16.60 3.81 -30.85
C VAL A 566 16.00 2.58 -30.18
N ILE A 567 14.90 2.04 -30.71
CA ILE A 567 14.23 0.83 -30.22
C ILE A 567 13.94 -0.09 -31.40
N LEU A 568 14.54 -1.29 -31.42
CA LEU A 568 14.23 -2.35 -32.39
C LEU A 568 13.65 -3.55 -31.66
N THR A 569 12.49 -4.04 -32.09
CA THR A 569 11.84 -5.22 -31.52
C THR A 569 11.45 -6.19 -32.63
N SER A 570 12.04 -7.39 -32.65
CA SER A 570 11.75 -8.48 -33.58
C SER A 570 11.46 -9.79 -32.84
N ASP A 571 10.38 -10.47 -33.20
CA ASP A 571 10.09 -11.84 -32.78
C ASP A 571 10.97 -12.88 -33.51
N LEU A 572 11.73 -12.47 -34.52
CA LEU A 572 12.85 -13.22 -35.10
C LEU A 572 14.19 -12.52 -34.81
N ALA A 573 15.01 -12.22 -35.83
CA ALA A 573 16.35 -11.72 -35.64
C ALA A 573 16.49 -10.25 -36.07
N ILE A 574 17.35 -9.52 -35.37
CA ILE A 574 17.89 -8.24 -35.86
C ILE A 574 19.18 -8.57 -36.63
N VAL A 575 19.30 -8.15 -37.87
CA VAL A 575 20.36 -8.56 -38.81
C VAL A 575 21.03 -7.31 -39.40
N ASP A 576 22.35 -7.33 -39.60
CA ASP A 576 23.04 -6.27 -40.35
C ASP A 576 22.77 -6.42 -41.85
N ALA A 577 22.50 -5.30 -42.54
CA ALA A 577 22.38 -5.23 -44.00
C ALA A 577 23.71 -5.47 -44.75
N GLY A 578 24.84 -5.57 -44.03
CA GLY A 578 26.17 -5.88 -44.55
C GLY A 578 27.03 -4.64 -44.86
N ALA A 579 26.71 -3.50 -44.24
CA ALA A 579 27.45 -2.25 -44.44
C ALA A 579 28.70 -2.22 -43.57
N THR A 580 29.85 -1.78 -44.09
CA THR A 580 31.10 -1.68 -43.30
C THR A 580 31.14 -0.47 -42.33
N GLY A 581 30.02 0.24 -42.16
CA GLY A 581 29.89 1.48 -41.38
C GLY A 581 29.11 1.26 -40.08
N THR A 582 28.92 2.29 -39.26
CA THR A 582 28.11 2.16 -38.04
C THR A 582 26.62 2.02 -38.40
N ASN A 583 25.99 0.88 -38.09
CA ASN A 583 24.55 0.68 -38.29
C ASN A 583 23.70 1.61 -37.42
N ILE A 584 24.08 1.87 -36.16
CA ILE A 584 23.28 2.68 -35.22
C ILE A 584 24.13 3.77 -34.58
N ILE A 585 23.81 5.04 -34.87
CA ILE A 585 24.50 6.22 -34.35
C ILE A 585 23.55 6.97 -33.40
N ALA A 586 23.76 6.81 -32.08
CA ALA A 586 22.98 7.44 -31.00
C ALA A 586 23.89 7.85 -29.83
N THR A 587 24.85 8.74 -30.11
CA THR A 587 26.06 8.99 -29.30
C THR A 587 25.88 9.31 -27.81
N THR A 588 24.71 9.79 -27.40
CA THR A 588 24.40 10.19 -26.02
C THR A 588 23.09 9.61 -25.48
N GLY A 589 22.38 8.81 -26.29
CA GLY A 589 21.08 8.21 -25.93
C GLY A 589 21.18 6.71 -25.65
N THR A 590 20.05 6.09 -25.35
CA THR A 590 19.93 4.63 -25.15
C THR A 590 19.46 3.93 -26.43
N VAL A 591 20.12 2.83 -26.78
CA VAL A 591 19.74 1.90 -27.86
C VAL A 591 19.21 0.61 -27.23
N THR A 592 17.98 0.22 -27.55
CA THR A 592 17.35 -1.03 -27.11
C THR A 592 17.13 -1.95 -28.31
N LEU A 593 17.68 -3.16 -28.27
CA LEU A 593 17.54 -4.18 -29.31
C LEU A 593 16.94 -5.45 -28.68
N THR A 594 15.77 -5.85 -29.14
CA THR A 594 15.08 -7.08 -28.74
C THR A 594 14.90 -7.98 -29.97
N GLY A 595 15.52 -9.16 -29.97
CA GLY A 595 15.45 -10.12 -31.08
C GLY A 595 15.32 -11.55 -30.57
N ALA A 596 14.13 -12.16 -30.64
CA ALA A 596 13.91 -13.48 -30.02
C ALA A 596 14.73 -14.62 -30.65
N THR A 597 15.16 -14.49 -31.91
CA THR A 597 16.05 -15.47 -32.58
C THR A 597 17.47 -14.98 -32.86
N GLY A 598 17.84 -13.83 -32.28
CA GLY A 598 19.21 -13.33 -32.28
C GLY A 598 19.32 -11.85 -32.64
N ILE A 599 20.48 -11.27 -32.34
CA ILE A 599 20.83 -9.90 -32.72
C ILE A 599 22.19 -9.97 -33.42
N GLY A 600 22.34 -9.42 -34.61
CA GLY A 600 23.55 -9.57 -35.42
C GLY A 600 23.78 -11.02 -35.91
N SER A 601 22.73 -11.72 -36.34
CA SER A 601 22.89 -13.09 -36.87
C SER A 601 23.49 -13.05 -38.29
N GLY A 602 24.80 -13.26 -38.39
CA GLY A 602 25.57 -13.17 -39.65
C GLY A 602 26.82 -12.31 -39.50
N ASP A 603 26.60 -11.01 -39.38
CA ASP A 603 27.59 -9.98 -39.06
C ASP A 603 27.11 -9.16 -37.84
N ALA A 604 28.04 -8.48 -37.14
CA ALA A 604 27.71 -7.73 -35.93
C ALA A 604 26.88 -6.49 -36.28
N ILE A 605 25.96 -6.09 -35.40
CA ILE A 605 25.36 -4.75 -35.51
C ILE A 605 26.36 -3.74 -34.97
N GLU A 606 26.89 -2.87 -35.83
CA GLU A 606 27.77 -1.79 -35.40
C GLU A 606 27.01 -0.65 -34.73
N THR A 607 27.35 -0.31 -33.48
CA THR A 607 26.70 0.77 -32.73
C THR A 607 27.67 1.89 -32.33
N ASN A 608 27.13 3.07 -32.03
CA ASN A 608 27.82 4.17 -31.37
C ASN A 608 26.86 4.85 -30.40
N THR A 609 26.83 4.33 -29.16
CA THR A 609 25.86 4.75 -28.13
C THR A 609 26.48 4.85 -26.74
N ALA A 610 25.81 5.57 -25.83
CA ALA A 610 26.20 5.71 -24.44
C ALA A 610 25.63 4.61 -23.53
N VAL A 611 24.45 4.06 -23.87
CA VAL A 611 23.77 3.00 -23.11
C VAL A 611 23.18 2.00 -24.10
N LEU A 612 23.48 0.72 -23.91
CA LEU A 612 22.99 -0.36 -24.76
C LEU A 612 22.18 -1.36 -23.93
N VAL A 613 20.97 -1.68 -24.38
CA VAL A 613 20.08 -2.67 -23.79
C VAL A 613 19.81 -3.75 -24.83
N LEU A 614 20.14 -5.00 -24.51
CA LEU A 614 20.04 -6.14 -25.43
C LEU A 614 19.20 -7.24 -24.80
N ASP A 615 18.26 -7.78 -25.57
CA ASP A 615 17.35 -8.85 -25.16
C ASP A 615 17.19 -9.89 -26.28
N SER A 616 17.60 -11.13 -26.02
CA SER A 616 17.52 -12.21 -27.02
C SER A 616 17.48 -13.59 -26.38
N ASN A 617 16.77 -14.52 -27.02
CA ASN A 617 16.74 -15.93 -26.63
C ASN A 617 17.81 -16.76 -27.39
N GLN A 618 18.58 -16.12 -28.27
CA GLN A 618 19.61 -16.75 -29.09
C GLN A 618 20.84 -15.82 -29.24
N SER A 619 21.74 -16.16 -30.14
CA SER A 619 23.03 -15.48 -30.36
C SER A 619 22.94 -13.95 -30.56
N ILE A 620 23.81 -13.20 -29.87
CA ILE A 620 23.95 -11.74 -29.98
C ILE A 620 25.36 -11.39 -30.51
N GLN A 621 25.47 -10.57 -31.55
CA GLN A 621 26.71 -10.01 -32.07
C GLN A 621 26.60 -8.49 -32.24
N ILE A 622 27.30 -7.73 -31.40
CA ILE A 622 27.35 -6.25 -31.43
C ILE A 622 28.81 -5.77 -31.51
N ALA A 623 29.05 -4.76 -32.34
CA ALA A 623 30.33 -4.06 -32.42
C ALA A 623 30.15 -2.55 -32.13
N ASN A 624 30.40 -2.11 -30.91
CA ASN A 624 30.36 -0.69 -30.57
C ASN A 624 31.68 0.01 -30.95
N SER A 625 31.59 1.09 -31.72
CA SER A 625 32.73 1.72 -32.39
C SER A 625 33.49 2.77 -31.53
N THR A 626 33.00 3.12 -30.33
CA THR A 626 33.56 4.24 -29.52
C THR A 626 33.59 3.97 -28.01
N THR A 627 34.53 4.60 -27.29
CA THR A 627 34.64 4.55 -25.80
C THR A 627 33.49 5.23 -25.03
N ASN A 628 32.35 5.49 -25.68
CA ASN A 628 31.22 6.22 -25.10
C ASN A 628 30.26 5.31 -24.32
N LEU A 629 30.37 3.98 -24.45
CA LEU A 629 29.51 3.05 -23.71
C LEU A 629 29.80 3.17 -22.21
N THR A 630 28.81 3.65 -21.46
CA THR A 630 28.86 3.86 -20.02
C THR A 630 28.05 2.85 -19.23
N ASP A 631 27.08 2.19 -19.86
CA ASP A 631 26.21 1.19 -19.25
C ASP A 631 25.76 0.14 -20.28
N LEU A 632 25.66 -1.12 -19.86
CA LEU A 632 25.27 -2.28 -20.67
C LEU A 632 24.33 -3.17 -19.87
N THR A 633 23.08 -3.33 -20.33
CA THR A 633 22.13 -4.31 -19.79
C THR A 633 21.93 -5.43 -20.79
N LEU A 634 22.06 -6.68 -20.32
CA LEU A 634 21.94 -7.88 -21.13
C LEU A 634 20.95 -8.85 -20.47
N THR A 635 19.83 -9.12 -21.14
CA THR A 635 18.89 -10.19 -20.79
C THR A 635 19.12 -11.34 -21.76
N LEU A 636 19.37 -12.54 -21.21
CA LEU A 636 19.60 -13.76 -21.99
C LEU A 636 18.58 -14.82 -21.57
N ASP A 637 17.85 -15.39 -22.53
CA ASP A 637 16.98 -16.56 -22.33
C ASP A 637 17.52 -17.75 -23.15
N PRO A 638 18.54 -18.48 -22.66
CA PRO A 638 19.22 -19.49 -23.47
C PRO A 638 18.28 -20.65 -23.81
N GLY A 639 18.06 -20.88 -25.10
CA GLY A 639 17.35 -22.06 -25.61
C GLY A 639 18.16 -23.36 -25.45
N SER A 640 17.61 -24.50 -25.90
CA SER A 640 18.29 -25.81 -25.81
C SER A 640 19.50 -26.01 -26.74
N THR A 641 19.95 -24.97 -27.44
CA THR A 641 20.96 -25.00 -28.51
C THR A 641 22.18 -24.15 -28.19
N VAL A 642 23.29 -24.39 -28.89
CA VAL A 642 24.54 -23.64 -28.70
C VAL A 642 24.38 -22.21 -29.19
N ASP A 643 24.49 -21.23 -28.28
CA ASP A 643 24.43 -19.79 -28.60
C ASP A 643 25.76 -19.07 -28.40
N THR A 644 26.01 -18.06 -29.23
CA THR A 644 27.19 -17.18 -29.15
C THR A 644 26.76 -15.76 -28.85
N TYR A 645 27.20 -15.21 -27.73
CA TYR A 645 27.04 -13.80 -27.37
C TYR A 645 28.40 -13.13 -27.50
N SER A 646 28.53 -12.09 -28.32
CA SER A 646 29.77 -11.34 -28.56
C SER A 646 29.46 -9.84 -28.64
N ILE A 647 29.96 -9.09 -27.66
CA ILE A 647 29.87 -7.62 -27.63
C ILE A 647 31.29 -7.09 -27.60
N THR A 648 31.69 -6.41 -28.66
CA THR A 648 33.01 -5.77 -28.77
C THR A 648 32.86 -4.27 -28.73
N ASP A 649 33.50 -3.61 -27.77
CA ASP A 649 33.73 -2.18 -27.71
C ASP A 649 35.23 -1.92 -27.63
N GLY A 650 35.70 -0.71 -28.00
CA GLY A 650 37.11 -0.35 -28.07
C GLY A 650 37.95 -0.65 -26.81
N ASN A 651 37.31 -0.90 -25.65
CA ASN A 651 37.93 -1.33 -24.39
C ASN A 651 37.22 -2.50 -23.65
N MET A 652 36.13 -3.06 -24.19
CA MET A 652 35.35 -4.13 -23.55
C MET A 652 35.08 -5.25 -24.55
N THR A 653 35.38 -6.50 -24.21
CA THR A 653 34.95 -7.66 -25.00
C THR A 653 34.21 -8.61 -24.06
N LEU A 654 32.90 -8.73 -24.19
CA LEU A 654 32.11 -9.77 -23.52
C LEU A 654 31.74 -10.82 -24.56
N THR A 655 32.34 -12.01 -24.44
CA THR A 655 31.93 -13.18 -25.21
C THR A 655 31.50 -14.31 -24.27
N LEU A 656 30.26 -14.78 -24.38
CA LEU A 656 29.72 -15.96 -23.68
C LEU A 656 29.28 -16.98 -24.76
N ALA A 657 29.69 -18.23 -24.63
CA ALA A 657 29.31 -19.32 -25.55
C ALA A 657 28.71 -20.48 -24.76
N ASP A 658 27.46 -20.82 -25.01
CA ASP A 658 26.73 -21.88 -24.30
C ASP A 658 26.82 -23.23 -25.04
N SER A 659 27.12 -24.32 -24.32
CA SER A 659 26.95 -25.69 -24.83
C SER A 659 26.45 -26.71 -23.80
N GLY A 660 25.71 -26.28 -22.77
CA GLY A 660 25.06 -27.18 -21.80
C GLY A 660 24.45 -26.44 -20.59
N ALA A 661 23.68 -27.16 -19.76
CA ALA A 661 22.81 -26.65 -18.69
C ALA A 661 23.42 -25.76 -17.57
N ASP A 662 24.66 -25.28 -17.69
CA ASP A 662 25.35 -24.40 -16.73
C ASP A 662 26.04 -23.23 -17.45
N THR A 663 25.82 -21.98 -16.99
CA THR A 663 26.45 -20.77 -17.55
C THR A 663 27.78 -20.49 -16.84
N ASP A 664 28.92 -20.76 -17.50
CA ASP A 664 30.26 -20.32 -17.03
C ASP A 664 30.64 -18.97 -17.66
N ILE A 665 30.76 -17.92 -16.84
CA ILE A 665 31.06 -16.56 -17.32
C ILE A 665 32.55 -16.20 -17.31
N GLY A 666 33.44 -17.17 -17.13
CA GLY A 666 34.77 -16.85 -16.63
C GLY A 666 35.89 -16.47 -17.59
N GLY A 667 35.52 -15.81 -18.68
CA GLY A 667 36.43 -15.03 -19.53
C GLY A 667 36.28 -13.52 -19.40
N LEU A 668 35.35 -13.04 -18.56
CA LEU A 668 34.93 -11.64 -18.54
C LEU A 668 36.03 -10.70 -18.00
N THR A 669 36.73 -10.02 -18.92
CA THR A 669 37.73 -8.98 -18.61
C THR A 669 37.12 -7.60 -18.86
N LEU A 670 36.63 -6.93 -17.82
CA LEU A 670 36.31 -5.50 -17.88
C LEU A 670 37.57 -4.72 -17.50
N SER A 671 38.08 -3.86 -18.39
CA SER A 671 39.22 -2.99 -18.09
C SER A 671 38.84 -1.53 -18.24
N ALA A 672 38.73 -0.85 -17.09
CA ALA A 672 38.64 0.60 -16.89
C ALA A 672 37.37 1.30 -17.42
N GLY A 673 36.41 1.48 -16.52
CA GLY A 673 35.25 2.34 -16.67
C GLY A 673 34.24 2.05 -15.56
N ASN A 674 33.48 3.04 -15.09
CA ASN A 674 32.48 2.91 -14.01
C ASN A 674 31.25 2.09 -14.45
N LEU A 675 31.44 0.90 -15.01
CA LEU A 675 30.39 0.08 -15.60
C LEU A 675 29.66 -0.70 -14.51
N ASN A 676 28.33 -0.58 -14.47
CA ASN A 676 27.49 -1.52 -13.75
C ASN A 676 27.35 -2.77 -14.61
N PHE A 677 27.63 -3.95 -14.04
CA PHE A 677 27.40 -5.23 -14.71
C PHE A 677 26.26 -5.94 -13.99
N SER A 678 25.22 -6.34 -14.73
CA SER A 678 24.12 -7.14 -14.23
C SER A 678 23.87 -8.30 -15.18
N LEU A 679 23.89 -9.52 -14.66
CA LEU A 679 23.47 -10.73 -15.36
C LEU A 679 22.26 -11.33 -14.64
N ASN A 680 21.17 -11.57 -15.37
CA ASN A 680 19.99 -12.26 -14.90
C ASN A 680 19.79 -13.53 -15.73
N THR A 681 19.78 -14.70 -15.10
CA THR A 681 19.57 -16.00 -15.76
C THR A 681 18.34 -16.71 -15.20
N ASP A 682 17.54 -17.33 -16.06
CA ASP A 682 16.35 -18.09 -15.65
C ASP A 682 16.56 -19.62 -15.75
N THR A 683 17.76 -20.09 -16.11
CA THR A 683 18.13 -21.52 -16.16
C THR A 683 19.60 -21.76 -15.77
N GLY A 684 19.88 -22.85 -15.04
CA GLY A 684 21.23 -23.40 -14.80
C GLY A 684 22.02 -22.78 -13.66
N ALA A 685 23.14 -23.42 -13.26
CA ALA A 685 24.06 -22.84 -12.27
C ALA A 685 24.95 -21.75 -12.88
N ILE A 686 25.32 -20.73 -12.09
CA ILE A 686 26.25 -19.68 -12.51
C ILE A 686 27.62 -19.93 -11.88
N THR A 687 28.67 -20.05 -12.69
CA THR A 687 30.06 -20.09 -12.19
C THR A 687 30.87 -18.93 -12.73
N THR A 688 31.57 -18.20 -11.86
CA THR A 688 32.53 -17.16 -12.29
C THR A 688 33.96 -17.72 -12.31
N SER A 689 34.48 -18.08 -13.50
CA SER A 689 35.92 -18.38 -13.69
C SER A 689 36.74 -17.08 -14.05
N GLY A 690 38.08 -17.05 -13.96
CA GLY A 690 38.89 -15.85 -14.31
C GLY A 690 38.83 -14.62 -13.37
N ALA A 691 39.77 -13.68 -13.51
CA ALA A 691 39.82 -12.46 -12.68
C ALA A 691 38.80 -11.41 -13.15
N MET A 692 37.94 -10.94 -12.25
CA MET A 692 36.87 -9.99 -12.56
C MET A 692 37.05 -8.69 -11.76
N ASN A 693 37.21 -7.56 -12.45
CA ASN A 693 37.43 -6.26 -11.84
C ASN A 693 36.55 -5.20 -12.51
N VAL A 694 35.46 -4.79 -11.85
CA VAL A 694 34.56 -3.72 -12.32
C VAL A 694 34.93 -2.35 -11.73
N GLY A 695 36.06 -2.25 -11.03
CA GLY A 695 36.54 -1.00 -10.43
C GLY A 695 35.55 -0.42 -9.40
N THR A 696 35.11 0.81 -9.63
CA THR A 696 34.11 1.54 -8.81
C THR A 696 32.65 1.25 -9.19
N GLY A 697 32.40 0.45 -10.24
CA GLY A 697 31.05 0.06 -10.67
C GLY A 697 30.41 -1.03 -9.79
N SER A 698 29.10 -1.26 -9.95
CA SER A 698 28.38 -2.32 -9.22
C SER A 698 28.38 -3.63 -10.00
N PHE A 699 28.53 -4.76 -9.31
CA PHE A 699 28.40 -6.10 -9.88
C PHE A 699 27.17 -6.81 -9.31
N ALA A 700 26.26 -7.22 -10.19
CA ALA A 700 25.02 -7.91 -9.85
C ALA A 700 24.90 -9.25 -10.60
N LEU A 701 24.61 -10.33 -9.86
CA LEU A 701 24.23 -11.63 -10.43
C LEU A 701 22.88 -12.06 -9.85
N THR A 702 21.93 -12.39 -10.71
CA THR A 702 20.63 -12.94 -10.31
C THR A 702 20.39 -14.25 -11.06
N ASN A 703 20.04 -15.30 -10.32
CA ASN A 703 19.57 -16.57 -10.88
C ASN A 703 18.13 -16.81 -10.43
N ASN A 704 17.16 -16.81 -11.35
CA ASN A 704 15.74 -17.12 -11.06
C ASN A 704 15.33 -18.53 -11.48
N ASP A 705 16.28 -19.41 -11.77
CA ASP A 705 15.97 -20.78 -12.17
C ASP A 705 15.08 -21.49 -11.16
N THR A 706 13.87 -21.84 -11.58
CA THR A 706 12.90 -22.57 -10.74
C THR A 706 13.22 -24.07 -10.61
N GLY A 707 14.25 -24.56 -11.33
CA GLY A 707 14.85 -25.86 -11.18
C GLY A 707 15.53 -26.05 -9.82
N THR A 708 15.61 -27.29 -9.35
CA THR A 708 16.21 -27.61 -8.04
C THR A 708 17.74 -27.52 -8.10
N GLY A 709 18.36 -26.64 -7.29
CA GLY A 709 19.80 -26.67 -6.98
C GLY A 709 20.73 -25.79 -7.84
N SER A 710 20.22 -24.72 -8.44
CA SER A 710 20.97 -23.84 -9.36
C SER A 710 21.86 -22.83 -8.62
N ALA A 711 22.98 -23.32 -8.08
CA ALA A 711 23.89 -22.52 -7.26
C ALA A 711 24.62 -21.41 -8.05
N ILE A 712 24.94 -20.30 -7.36
CA ILE A 712 25.88 -19.28 -7.84
C ILE A 712 27.24 -19.51 -7.17
N THR A 713 28.26 -19.88 -7.94
CA THR A 713 29.62 -20.11 -7.43
C THR A 713 30.57 -18.98 -7.86
N LEU A 714 31.06 -18.23 -6.88
CA LEU A 714 32.05 -17.17 -7.05
C LEU A 714 33.46 -17.73 -6.83
N SER A 715 34.17 -18.09 -7.90
CA SER A 715 35.44 -18.82 -7.80
C SER A 715 36.71 -17.95 -7.91
N ASN A 716 36.58 -16.64 -8.10
CA ASN A 716 37.73 -15.74 -8.28
C ASN A 716 37.65 -14.46 -7.46
N THR A 717 38.80 -13.81 -7.30
CA THR A 717 38.87 -12.54 -6.59
C THR A 717 38.07 -11.48 -7.35
N LEU A 718 37.05 -10.94 -6.69
CA LEU A 718 36.19 -9.89 -7.24
C LEU A 718 36.52 -8.55 -6.57
N ALA A 719 36.80 -7.54 -7.39
CA ALA A 719 36.90 -6.15 -6.97
C ALA A 719 35.78 -5.32 -7.61
N ALA A 720 34.95 -4.68 -6.78
CA ALA A 720 33.82 -3.87 -7.23
C ALA A 720 33.53 -2.67 -6.30
N GLY A 721 32.77 -1.71 -6.81
CA GLY A 721 32.19 -0.62 -6.03
C GLY A 721 31.08 -1.11 -5.11
N SER A 722 30.22 -2.03 -5.55
CA SER A 722 29.20 -2.73 -4.76
C SER A 722 28.98 -4.13 -5.33
N LEU A 723 28.53 -5.08 -4.51
CA LEU A 723 28.21 -6.46 -4.91
C LEU A 723 26.81 -6.86 -4.46
N THR A 724 25.98 -7.32 -5.40
CA THR A 724 24.70 -7.96 -5.12
C THR A 724 24.66 -9.32 -5.81
N VAL A 725 24.38 -10.40 -5.07
CA VAL A 725 24.20 -11.74 -5.65
C VAL A 725 22.90 -12.32 -5.11
N ASN A 726 22.03 -12.76 -6.01
CA ASN A 726 20.72 -13.27 -5.66
C ASN A 726 20.45 -14.61 -6.35
N ALA A 727 20.43 -15.70 -5.58
CA ALA A 727 20.09 -17.03 -6.05
C ALA A 727 18.64 -17.33 -5.64
N ASN A 728 17.67 -16.88 -6.44
CA ASN A 728 16.22 -16.94 -6.18
C ASN A 728 15.61 -18.33 -6.44
N GLY A 729 16.34 -19.22 -7.10
CA GLY A 729 15.85 -20.55 -7.43
C GLY A 729 15.64 -21.45 -6.21
N GLN A 730 14.75 -22.42 -6.32
CA GLN A 730 14.48 -23.38 -5.23
C GLN A 730 15.76 -24.19 -4.90
N PHE A 731 16.13 -24.24 -3.62
CA PHE A 731 17.36 -24.87 -3.12
C PHE A 731 18.67 -24.26 -3.67
N SER A 732 18.66 -22.98 -4.06
CA SER A 732 19.85 -22.38 -4.69
C SER A 732 20.83 -21.85 -3.65
N ASP A 733 22.07 -22.31 -3.73
CA ASP A 733 23.18 -21.88 -2.89
C ASP A 733 23.95 -20.69 -3.50
N ILE A 734 24.58 -19.89 -2.64
CA ILE A 734 25.72 -19.03 -3.01
C ILE A 734 27.01 -19.63 -2.43
N ASN A 735 27.94 -20.02 -3.30
CA ASN A 735 29.23 -20.60 -2.96
C ASN A 735 30.38 -19.63 -3.25
N LEU A 736 30.94 -19.01 -2.21
CA LEU A 736 32.09 -18.11 -2.30
C LEU A 736 33.40 -18.86 -2.07
N SER A 737 34.15 -19.12 -3.13
CA SER A 737 35.42 -19.85 -3.09
C SER A 737 36.66 -18.97 -3.25
N ALA A 738 36.49 -17.66 -3.43
CA ALA A 738 37.56 -16.67 -3.53
C ALA A 738 37.22 -15.35 -2.81
N ALA A 739 38.22 -14.52 -2.56
CA ALA A 739 38.04 -13.28 -1.79
C ALA A 739 37.26 -12.19 -2.57
N ILE A 740 36.29 -11.56 -1.93
CA ILE A 740 35.61 -10.35 -2.40
C ILE A 740 36.23 -9.14 -1.70
N THR A 741 36.63 -8.13 -2.47
CA THR A 741 37.06 -6.82 -1.95
C THR A 741 36.19 -5.71 -2.54
N ILE A 742 35.39 -5.04 -1.70
CA ILE A 742 34.57 -3.90 -2.08
C ILE A 742 35.16 -2.62 -1.49
N THR A 743 35.27 -1.54 -2.27
CA THR A 743 35.98 -0.32 -1.84
C THR A 743 35.10 0.84 -1.38
N THR A 744 33.81 0.87 -1.73
CA THR A 744 32.92 2.02 -1.45
C THR A 744 31.46 1.67 -1.10
N GLY A 745 30.94 0.55 -1.60
CA GLY A 745 29.53 0.14 -1.49
C GLY A 745 29.32 -1.14 -0.69
N ALA A 746 28.13 -1.74 -0.78
CA ALA A 746 27.71 -2.86 0.08
C ALA A 746 27.99 -4.23 -0.58
N VAL A 747 27.98 -5.28 0.25
CA VAL A 747 27.94 -6.68 -0.19
C VAL A 747 26.61 -7.26 0.27
N THR A 748 25.75 -7.66 -0.67
CA THR A 748 24.48 -8.34 -0.40
C THR A 748 24.48 -9.69 -1.09
N LEU A 749 24.43 -10.77 -0.32
CA LEU A 749 24.30 -12.14 -0.83
C LEU A 749 22.98 -12.72 -0.33
N THR A 750 22.08 -13.05 -1.24
CA THR A 750 20.77 -13.64 -0.93
C THR A 750 20.64 -14.98 -1.63
N ALA A 751 20.54 -16.05 -0.85
CA ALA A 751 20.33 -17.42 -1.32
C ALA A 751 19.01 -17.95 -0.76
N ASP A 752 18.38 -18.85 -1.50
CA ASP A 752 17.22 -19.60 -1.01
C ASP A 752 17.63 -20.65 0.04
N ASP A 753 18.76 -21.35 -0.19
CA ASP A 753 19.25 -22.43 0.69
C ASP A 753 20.46 -22.01 1.53
N ALA A 754 21.69 -22.10 1.00
CA ALA A 754 22.89 -21.80 1.78
C ALA A 754 23.73 -20.63 1.22
N VAL A 755 24.34 -19.87 2.12
CA VAL A 755 25.48 -19.00 1.80
C VAL A 755 26.76 -19.62 2.37
N ASN A 756 27.58 -20.19 1.50
CA ASN A 756 28.81 -20.91 1.85
C ASN A 756 30.04 -20.07 1.51
N ILE A 757 30.80 -19.64 2.53
CA ILE A 757 32.14 -19.07 2.37
C ILE A 757 33.16 -20.21 2.50
N ASN A 758 33.56 -20.75 1.35
CA ASN A 758 34.44 -21.89 1.21
C ASN A 758 35.92 -21.52 1.46
N SER A 759 36.79 -22.53 1.50
CA SER A 759 38.24 -22.32 1.65
C SER A 759 38.78 -21.46 0.49
N GLY A 760 39.33 -20.29 0.81
CA GLY A 760 39.75 -19.27 -0.17
C GLY A 760 38.79 -18.07 -0.28
N GLY A 761 37.57 -18.20 0.25
CA GLY A 761 36.58 -17.13 0.37
C GLY A 761 36.83 -16.23 1.58
N SER A 762 36.68 -14.93 1.40
CA SER A 762 36.59 -13.91 2.46
C SER A 762 35.87 -12.69 1.90
N ILE A 763 35.21 -11.90 2.73
CA ILE A 763 34.55 -10.66 2.34
C ILE A 763 35.24 -9.50 3.06
N THR A 764 35.72 -8.52 2.30
CA THR A 764 36.28 -7.27 2.82
C THR A 764 35.56 -6.09 2.15
N ALA A 765 34.72 -5.38 2.91
CA ALA A 765 34.09 -4.13 2.48
C ALA A 765 34.83 -2.95 3.12
N ASN A 766 35.82 -2.39 2.40
CA ASN A 766 36.55 -1.20 2.82
C ASN A 766 35.62 0.03 2.74
N GLY A 767 35.62 0.87 3.79
CA GLY A 767 34.80 2.09 3.85
C GLY A 767 33.53 1.93 4.69
N THR A 768 32.42 2.52 4.24
CA THR A 768 31.09 2.54 4.91
C THR A 768 30.13 1.46 4.42
N GLY A 769 30.62 0.49 3.64
CA GLY A 769 29.80 -0.56 3.01
C GLY A 769 29.30 -1.60 4.00
N ASN A 770 28.00 -1.87 4.00
CA ASN A 770 27.42 -2.95 4.82
C ASN A 770 27.63 -4.31 4.17
N VAL A 771 27.73 -5.36 4.98
CA VAL A 771 27.74 -6.76 4.54
C VAL A 771 26.47 -7.45 5.02
N SER A 772 25.63 -7.90 4.10
CA SER A 772 24.36 -8.59 4.37
C SER A 772 24.35 -9.95 3.70
N LEU A 773 24.24 -11.02 4.48
CA LEU A 773 24.10 -12.39 3.99
C LEU A 773 22.73 -12.90 4.44
N THR A 774 21.95 -13.39 3.49
CA THR A 774 20.62 -13.92 3.73
C THR A 774 20.52 -15.31 3.09
N ALA A 775 20.20 -16.30 3.91
CA ALA A 775 19.73 -17.63 3.51
C ALA A 775 18.26 -17.72 3.97
N ASN A 776 17.29 -17.56 3.06
CA ASN A 776 15.89 -17.45 3.42
C ASN A 776 14.93 -17.95 2.33
N ASN A 777 14.16 -18.98 2.67
CA ASN A 777 13.12 -19.59 1.86
C ASN A 777 11.85 -18.73 1.68
N VAL A 778 11.46 -18.58 0.42
CA VAL A 778 10.09 -18.22 0.02
C VAL A 778 9.16 -19.43 0.20
N THR A 779 8.64 -19.61 1.42
CA THR A 779 7.49 -20.44 1.81
C THR A 779 7.08 -21.58 0.85
N THR A 780 7.59 -22.82 0.99
CA THR A 780 6.83 -24.10 0.92
C THR A 780 7.64 -25.39 0.72
N ASP A 781 8.96 -25.37 0.56
CA ASP A 781 9.72 -26.60 0.32
C ASP A 781 10.09 -27.38 1.60
N GLY A 782 10.10 -28.71 1.52
CA GLY A 782 10.20 -29.58 2.69
C GLY A 782 11.63 -29.99 3.10
N ASN A 783 12.67 -29.56 2.37
CA ASN A 783 14.00 -30.19 2.40
C ASN A 783 15.24 -29.23 2.31
N SER A 784 15.07 -27.90 2.32
CA SER A 784 16.20 -26.94 2.22
C SER A 784 16.99 -26.82 3.53
N PHE A 785 18.30 -26.55 3.48
CA PHE A 785 19.18 -26.33 4.63
C PHE A 785 19.49 -24.83 4.82
N ASP A 786 18.52 -24.02 5.26
CA ASP A 786 18.72 -22.57 5.43
C ASP A 786 19.91 -22.23 6.36
N VAL A 787 21.08 -21.89 5.81
CA VAL A 787 22.33 -21.81 6.59
C VAL A 787 23.39 -20.86 6.00
N ILE A 788 24.14 -20.22 6.91
CA ILE A 788 25.38 -19.52 6.58
C ILE A 788 26.57 -20.33 7.12
N GLN A 789 27.44 -20.79 6.23
CA GLN A 789 28.61 -21.60 6.58
C GLN A 789 29.92 -20.91 6.19
N MET A 790 30.86 -20.86 7.12
CA MET A 790 32.20 -20.32 6.91
C MET A 790 33.24 -21.41 7.19
N SER A 791 34.05 -21.71 6.18
CA SER A 791 35.20 -22.61 6.26
C SER A 791 36.30 -22.06 7.17
N SER A 792 37.22 -22.91 7.66
CA SER A 792 38.34 -22.43 8.47
C SER A 792 39.23 -21.45 7.69
N GLY A 793 39.60 -20.34 8.33
CA GLY A 793 40.48 -19.31 7.75
C GLY A 793 39.77 -18.25 6.91
N THR A 794 38.43 -18.26 6.87
CA THR A 794 37.63 -17.25 6.16
C THR A 794 37.19 -16.14 7.12
N SER A 795 36.95 -14.95 6.56
CA SER A 795 36.63 -13.75 7.34
C SER A 795 35.57 -12.89 6.67
N ILE A 796 34.76 -12.19 7.47
CA ILE A 796 33.94 -11.06 7.04
C ILE A 796 34.45 -9.82 7.79
N ASP A 797 34.95 -8.83 7.04
CA ASP A 797 35.37 -7.52 7.53
C ASP A 797 34.55 -6.44 6.83
N ALA A 798 33.68 -5.75 7.57
CA ALA A 798 32.83 -4.68 7.05
C ALA A 798 33.42 -3.27 7.25
N GLY A 799 34.67 -3.14 7.73
CA GLY A 799 35.28 -1.84 7.96
C GLY A 799 34.46 -1.01 8.95
N SER A 800 33.87 0.10 8.49
CA SER A 800 32.96 0.94 9.30
C SER A 800 31.46 0.69 9.06
N GLY A 801 31.11 -0.24 8.16
CA GLY A 801 29.74 -0.67 7.89
C GLY A 801 29.24 -1.77 8.86
N THR A 802 27.98 -2.17 8.71
CA THR A 802 27.35 -3.21 9.54
C THR A 802 27.53 -4.61 8.95
N ILE A 803 27.46 -5.64 9.79
CA ILE A 803 27.34 -7.05 9.37
C ILE A 803 25.95 -7.57 9.77
N THR A 804 25.17 -8.02 8.80
CA THR A 804 23.85 -8.64 9.03
C THR A 804 23.84 -10.04 8.44
N LEU A 805 23.61 -11.06 9.27
CA LEU A 805 23.55 -12.47 8.87
C LEU A 805 22.16 -13.01 9.21
N THR A 806 21.42 -13.45 8.20
CA THR A 806 20.04 -13.94 8.36
C THR A 806 19.90 -15.34 7.76
N ALA A 807 19.55 -16.34 8.56
CA ALA A 807 19.34 -17.72 8.14
C ALA A 807 17.98 -18.23 8.68
N VAL A 808 16.88 -17.95 7.97
CA VAL A 808 15.52 -17.99 8.53
C VAL A 808 14.49 -18.80 7.71
N GLY A 809 14.74 -20.09 7.45
CA GLY A 809 13.71 -20.98 6.90
C GLY A 809 13.36 -22.21 7.75
N VAL A 810 12.40 -23.00 7.27
CA VAL A 810 11.68 -24.03 8.05
C VAL A 810 12.56 -25.21 8.52
N ASN A 811 13.76 -25.38 7.94
CA ASN A 811 14.68 -26.50 8.19
C ASN A 811 16.12 -26.03 8.45
N ALA A 812 16.28 -24.90 9.16
CA ALA A 812 17.59 -24.28 9.37
C ALA A 812 18.63 -25.18 10.08
N SER A 813 19.83 -25.21 9.52
CA SER A 813 20.98 -25.96 10.01
C SER A 813 21.95 -25.13 10.86
N ASN A 814 23.05 -25.73 11.32
CA ASN A 814 24.04 -25.05 12.14
C ASN A 814 24.79 -23.97 11.34
N ASN A 815 24.57 -22.72 11.71
CA ASN A 815 25.32 -21.58 11.21
C ASN A 815 26.73 -21.62 11.81
N THR A 816 27.71 -21.92 10.95
CA THR A 816 29.11 -22.06 11.35
C THR A 816 29.84 -20.78 10.97
N LEU A 817 29.92 -19.84 11.91
CA LEU A 817 30.53 -18.54 11.69
C LEU A 817 31.98 -18.54 12.16
N ARG A 818 32.82 -17.74 11.49
CA ARG A 818 34.27 -17.66 11.75
C ARG A 818 34.63 -16.23 12.15
N GLN A 819 35.66 -15.63 11.56
CA GLN A 819 36.10 -14.31 11.91
C GLN A 819 35.12 -13.25 11.39
N LEU A 820 34.55 -12.45 12.30
CA LEU A 820 33.65 -11.33 11.99
C LEU A 820 34.24 -10.05 12.59
N THR A 821 34.47 -9.01 11.77
CA THR A 821 35.08 -7.76 12.22
C THR A 821 34.32 -6.55 11.70
N THR A 822 33.98 -5.62 12.59
CA THR A 822 33.49 -4.28 12.22
C THR A 822 33.89 -3.24 13.27
N THR A 823 34.24 -2.05 12.79
CA THR A 823 34.53 -0.86 13.61
C THR A 823 33.31 0.05 13.79
N ASN A 824 32.15 -0.34 13.25
CA ASN A 824 30.90 0.40 13.38
C ASN A 824 30.48 0.47 14.86
N SER A 825 30.18 1.68 15.36
CA SER A 825 29.81 1.94 16.76
C SER A 825 28.31 2.07 17.00
N SER A 826 27.47 1.69 16.03
CA SER A 826 26.01 1.77 16.12
C SER A 826 25.40 0.61 16.91
N SER A 827 24.10 0.70 17.18
CA SER A 827 23.30 -0.35 17.84
C SER A 827 23.00 -1.57 16.95
N SER A 828 23.53 -1.60 15.72
CA SER A 828 23.30 -2.68 14.76
C SER A 828 24.60 -3.03 14.03
N ALA A 829 25.73 -2.91 14.72
CA ALA A 829 27.04 -3.16 14.14
C ALA A 829 27.19 -4.62 13.67
N LEU A 830 26.75 -5.59 14.50
CA LEU A 830 26.64 -7.00 14.12
C LEU A 830 25.29 -7.58 14.53
N VAL A 831 24.51 -8.04 13.56
CA VAL A 831 23.21 -8.70 13.78
C VAL A 831 23.23 -10.09 13.16
N ILE A 832 22.94 -11.11 13.95
CA ILE A 832 22.81 -12.51 13.53
C ILE A 832 21.41 -12.99 13.91
N ASN A 833 20.63 -13.42 12.91
CA ASN A 833 19.30 -13.97 13.10
C ASN A 833 19.22 -15.34 12.43
N ALA A 834 19.05 -16.41 13.20
CA ALA A 834 19.08 -17.78 12.69
C ALA A 834 17.95 -18.63 13.28
N LEU A 835 17.29 -19.46 12.48
CA LEU A 835 16.40 -20.51 13.01
C LEU A 835 17.19 -21.75 13.47
N GLY A 836 18.42 -21.93 13.02
CA GLY A 836 19.32 -23.01 13.47
C GLY A 836 20.27 -22.59 14.59
N ASN A 837 21.18 -23.49 14.98
CA ASN A 837 22.24 -23.18 15.95
C ASN A 837 23.19 -22.10 15.38
N VAL A 838 23.78 -21.29 16.25
CA VAL A 838 24.83 -20.31 15.90
C VAL A 838 26.12 -20.70 16.62
N ALA A 839 27.17 -21.00 15.85
CA ALA A 839 28.51 -21.30 16.35
C ALA A 839 29.50 -20.20 15.94
N LEU A 840 30.01 -19.45 16.93
CA LEU A 840 31.02 -18.40 16.76
C LEU A 840 32.42 -19.01 16.97
N ASN A 841 33.04 -19.48 15.89
CA ASN A 841 34.21 -20.36 16.01
C ASN A 841 35.57 -19.66 16.02
N ASP A 842 35.65 -18.44 15.51
CA ASP A 842 36.87 -17.64 15.49
C ASP A 842 36.61 -16.25 16.10
N THR A 843 37.63 -15.40 16.15
CA THR A 843 37.53 -14.09 16.79
C THR A 843 36.42 -13.22 16.17
N VAL A 844 35.52 -12.74 17.03
CA VAL A 844 34.53 -11.71 16.69
C VAL A 844 34.94 -10.41 17.37
N SER A 845 35.11 -9.34 16.59
CA SER A 845 35.52 -8.02 17.07
C SER A 845 34.58 -6.94 16.56
N VAL A 846 33.82 -6.33 17.46
CA VAL A 846 32.77 -5.35 17.14
C VAL A 846 32.92 -4.13 18.05
N THR A 847 33.05 -2.93 17.49
CA THR A 847 33.12 -1.70 18.31
C THR A 847 31.76 -1.31 18.90
N GLY A 848 30.66 -1.52 18.16
CA GLY A 848 29.29 -1.22 18.57
C GLY A 848 28.56 -2.41 19.18
N ASP A 849 27.24 -2.47 19.01
CA ASP A 849 26.40 -3.50 19.60
C ASP A 849 26.40 -4.80 18.76
N MET A 850 26.29 -5.94 19.44
CA MET A 850 26.12 -7.26 18.85
C MET A 850 24.78 -7.87 19.29
N SER A 851 23.98 -8.35 18.33
CA SER A 851 22.76 -9.09 18.61
C SER A 851 22.78 -10.45 17.92
N VAL A 852 22.58 -11.52 18.68
CA VAL A 852 22.46 -12.89 18.19
C VAL A 852 21.13 -13.47 18.65
N THR A 853 20.26 -13.76 17.68
CA THR A 853 18.99 -14.46 17.88
C THR A 853 19.07 -15.81 17.18
N SER A 854 18.80 -16.88 17.92
CA SER A 854 18.83 -18.26 17.42
C SER A 854 17.56 -19.01 17.83
N SER A 855 16.98 -19.83 16.96
CA SER A 855 15.98 -20.83 17.38
C SER A 855 16.62 -22.18 17.76
N GLY A 856 17.95 -22.20 17.93
CA GLY A 856 18.74 -23.30 18.46
C GLY A 856 19.68 -22.85 19.58
N ASN A 857 20.87 -23.46 19.64
CA ASN A 857 21.94 -23.16 20.59
C ASN A 857 22.84 -22.04 20.08
N ILE A 858 23.31 -21.18 20.98
CA ILE A 858 24.38 -20.22 20.74
C ILE A 858 25.65 -20.74 21.43
N SER A 859 26.74 -20.91 20.68
CA SER A 859 28.01 -21.41 21.20
C SER A 859 29.18 -20.61 20.66
N GLN A 860 30.26 -20.55 21.44
CA GLN A 860 31.52 -19.96 21.01
C GLN A 860 32.68 -20.93 21.23
N THR A 861 33.70 -20.83 20.38
CA THR A 861 34.99 -21.52 20.60
C THR A 861 36.19 -20.56 20.67
N ALA A 862 36.00 -19.29 20.26
CA ALA A 862 36.97 -18.21 20.42
C ALA A 862 36.42 -17.06 21.29
N THR A 863 37.29 -16.09 21.61
CA THR A 863 36.93 -14.92 22.41
C THR A 863 36.14 -13.90 21.59
N LEU A 864 35.07 -13.36 22.18
CA LEU A 864 34.29 -12.25 21.64
C LEU A 864 34.77 -10.93 22.26
N THR A 865 35.02 -9.91 21.44
CA THR A 865 35.41 -8.56 21.88
C THR A 865 34.37 -7.56 21.39
N ILE A 866 33.49 -7.10 22.29
CA ILE A 866 32.34 -6.24 21.94
C ILE A 866 32.39 -4.96 22.76
N GLY A 867 32.51 -3.83 22.06
CA GLY A 867 32.57 -2.50 22.66
C GLY A 867 31.21 -1.98 23.16
N GLY A 868 30.12 -2.33 22.47
CA GLY A 868 28.76 -1.97 22.81
C GLY A 868 27.99 -3.04 23.60
N ALA A 869 26.67 -2.92 23.62
CA ALA A 869 25.78 -3.90 24.24
C ALA A 869 25.79 -5.24 23.47
N SER A 870 25.60 -6.34 24.19
CA SER A 870 25.54 -7.69 23.59
C SER A 870 24.24 -8.37 23.97
N SER A 871 23.52 -8.91 22.99
CA SER A 871 22.29 -9.67 23.22
C SER A 871 22.42 -11.07 22.64
N PHE A 872 22.18 -12.08 23.47
CA PHE A 872 22.15 -13.48 23.07
C PHE A 872 20.79 -14.07 23.46
N ASP A 873 19.98 -14.39 22.46
CA ASP A 873 18.60 -14.85 22.63
C ASP A 873 18.39 -16.18 21.89
N THR A 874 17.98 -17.21 22.63
CA THR A 874 17.58 -18.49 22.08
C THR A 874 16.07 -18.68 22.25
N SER A 875 15.33 -18.74 21.14
CA SER A 875 13.88 -19.00 21.15
C SER A 875 13.55 -20.50 21.34
N ALA A 876 14.54 -21.39 21.17
CA ALA A 876 14.38 -22.82 21.41
C ALA A 876 14.03 -23.12 22.88
N SER A 877 13.04 -23.98 23.10
CA SER A 877 12.62 -24.38 24.44
C SER A 877 13.73 -25.03 25.27
N THR A 878 14.73 -25.62 24.64
CA THR A 878 15.92 -26.24 25.27
C THR A 878 17.24 -25.61 24.82
N GLY A 879 17.17 -24.46 24.14
CA GLY A 879 18.34 -23.76 23.59
C GLY A 879 19.29 -23.32 24.68
N THR A 880 20.59 -23.59 24.48
CA THR A 880 21.65 -23.21 25.42
C THR A 880 22.46 -22.03 24.88
N ILE A 881 22.95 -21.18 25.79
CA ILE A 881 23.93 -20.12 25.49
C ILE A 881 25.25 -20.48 26.17
N THR A 882 26.30 -20.75 25.39
CA THR A 882 27.61 -21.17 25.91
C THR A 882 28.69 -20.20 25.47
N LEU A 883 29.01 -19.24 26.35
CA LEU A 883 29.99 -18.17 26.15
C LEU A 883 31.16 -18.28 27.14
N THR A 884 31.84 -19.42 27.14
CA THR A 884 32.77 -19.82 28.23
C THR A 884 34.23 -19.40 28.02
N GLN A 885 34.55 -18.68 26.95
CA GLN A 885 35.92 -18.16 26.75
C GLN A 885 36.09 -16.86 27.53
N ALA A 886 37.33 -16.38 27.65
CA ALA A 886 37.64 -15.09 28.27
C ALA A 886 37.21 -13.94 27.34
N ASN A 887 35.91 -13.68 27.26
CA ASN A 887 35.35 -12.60 26.45
C ASN A 887 35.75 -11.22 27.00
N ALA A 888 35.54 -10.18 26.22
CA ALA A 888 35.70 -8.79 26.65
C ALA A 888 34.44 -8.01 26.27
N PHE A 889 33.41 -8.13 27.09
CA PHE A 889 32.16 -7.37 26.94
C PHE A 889 32.23 -6.09 27.77
N THR A 890 32.28 -4.92 27.12
CA THR A 890 32.32 -3.63 27.85
C THR A 890 30.95 -2.98 28.01
N GLY A 891 29.97 -3.36 27.18
CA GLY A 891 28.57 -2.95 27.33
C GLY A 891 27.73 -3.96 28.12
N ALA A 892 26.44 -3.67 28.26
CA ALA A 892 25.51 -4.55 28.97
C ALA A 892 25.22 -5.83 28.17
N VAL A 893 25.16 -6.97 28.86
CA VAL A 893 24.91 -8.30 28.28
C VAL A 893 23.52 -8.80 28.64
N THR A 894 22.70 -9.08 27.63
CA THR A 894 21.39 -9.72 27.75
C THR A 894 21.52 -11.21 27.42
N LEU A 895 20.97 -12.06 28.30
CA LEU A 895 20.88 -13.51 28.08
C LEU A 895 19.41 -13.94 28.15
N SER A 896 18.92 -14.58 27.09
CA SER A 896 17.55 -15.10 27.04
C SER A 896 17.56 -16.55 26.57
N SER A 897 17.08 -17.47 27.40
CA SER A 897 16.96 -18.88 27.03
C SER A 897 15.69 -19.52 27.60
N GLY A 898 15.21 -20.56 26.91
CA GLY A 898 14.21 -21.48 27.46
C GLY A 898 14.78 -22.28 28.63
N THR A 899 14.44 -23.57 28.71
CA THR A 899 14.95 -24.48 29.75
C THR A 899 16.43 -24.84 29.63
N GLY A 900 17.10 -24.41 28.55
CA GLY A 900 18.54 -24.60 28.36
C GLY A 900 19.37 -23.63 29.21
N ALA A 901 20.57 -24.07 29.58
CA ALA A 901 21.48 -23.30 30.42
C ALA A 901 22.16 -22.16 29.66
N ALA A 902 22.45 -21.06 30.36
CA ALA A 902 23.33 -20.00 29.89
C ALA A 902 24.60 -19.92 30.74
N GLN A 903 25.74 -19.85 30.07
CA GLN A 903 27.06 -19.73 30.68
C GLN A 903 27.80 -18.54 30.05
N LEU A 904 28.31 -17.65 30.90
CA LEU A 904 29.07 -16.47 30.50
C LEU A 904 30.37 -16.41 31.29
N THR A 905 31.49 -16.35 30.58
CA THR A 905 32.81 -16.00 31.14
C THR A 905 33.28 -14.71 30.50
N ASP A 906 33.78 -13.80 31.33
CA ASP A 906 34.21 -12.48 30.90
C ASP A 906 35.52 -12.08 31.59
N SER A 907 36.39 -11.43 30.84
CA SER A 907 37.71 -10.97 31.31
C SER A 907 37.68 -9.53 31.83
N THR A 908 36.57 -8.82 31.61
CA THR A 908 36.30 -7.45 32.07
C THR A 908 35.20 -7.41 33.13
N ASP A 909 34.78 -6.20 33.54
CA ASP A 909 33.58 -6.02 34.34
C ASP A 909 32.36 -6.52 33.55
N THR A 910 31.52 -7.32 34.19
CA THR A 910 30.31 -7.88 33.57
C THR A 910 29.09 -7.09 34.03
N ILE A 911 28.42 -6.46 33.07
CA ILE A 911 27.17 -5.72 33.30
C ILE A 911 26.01 -6.55 32.74
N LEU A 912 25.17 -7.12 33.59
CA LEU A 912 24.01 -7.90 33.17
C LEU A 912 22.80 -6.98 32.92
N ALA A 913 22.26 -7.03 31.71
CA ALA A 913 20.98 -6.41 31.38
C ALA A 913 19.81 -7.31 31.79
N ALA A 914 18.58 -6.88 31.50
CA ALA A 914 17.39 -7.67 31.77
C ALA A 914 17.48 -9.03 31.06
N SER A 915 17.48 -10.12 31.81
CA SER A 915 17.76 -11.47 31.30
C SER A 915 16.73 -12.46 31.83
N THR A 916 16.20 -13.33 30.96
CA THR A 916 15.14 -14.30 31.29
C THR A 916 15.58 -15.71 30.91
N LEU A 917 15.68 -16.60 31.89
CA LEU A 917 16.21 -17.94 31.72
C LEU A 917 15.28 -18.99 32.34
N GLY A 918 14.80 -19.90 31.50
CA GLY A 918 14.11 -21.12 31.95
C GLY A 918 15.06 -22.19 32.51
N GLY A 919 16.37 -22.05 32.28
CA GLY A 919 17.41 -22.99 32.71
C GLY A 919 18.35 -22.41 33.77
N ASN A 920 19.53 -23.03 33.91
CA ASN A 920 20.57 -22.60 34.84
C ASN A 920 21.35 -21.40 34.28
N LEU A 921 21.76 -20.47 35.15
CA LEU A 921 22.64 -19.36 34.82
C LEU A 921 24.00 -19.52 35.52
N THR A 922 25.11 -19.47 34.79
CA THR A 922 26.47 -19.41 35.34
C THR A 922 27.21 -18.21 34.79
N VAL A 923 27.66 -17.31 35.66
CA VAL A 923 28.42 -16.11 35.30
C VAL A 923 29.74 -16.09 36.06
N THR A 924 30.84 -16.07 35.33
CA THR A 924 32.19 -15.92 35.87
C THR A 924 32.83 -14.66 35.32
N SER A 925 33.24 -13.75 36.20
CA SER A 925 33.87 -12.49 35.82
C SER A 925 35.25 -12.34 36.47
N SER A 926 36.20 -11.81 35.70
CA SER A 926 37.47 -11.32 36.25
C SER A 926 37.33 -9.91 36.86
N GLY A 927 36.34 -9.16 36.39
CA GLY A 927 35.93 -7.84 36.89
C GLY A 927 34.84 -7.90 37.97
N ALA A 928 34.17 -6.78 38.21
CA ALA A 928 32.96 -6.72 39.02
C ALA A 928 31.75 -7.29 38.25
N ILE A 929 30.79 -7.86 38.98
CA ILE A 929 29.49 -8.23 38.42
C ILE A 929 28.47 -7.19 38.88
N THR A 930 27.84 -6.52 37.92
CA THR A 930 26.76 -5.54 38.16
C THR A 930 25.57 -5.84 37.27
N GLN A 931 24.44 -5.18 37.51
CA GLN A 931 23.26 -5.32 36.67
C GLN A 931 22.55 -3.99 36.45
N THR A 932 21.95 -3.84 35.26
CA THR A 932 21.12 -2.69 34.88
C THR A 932 19.63 -3.06 34.77
N GLY A 933 19.32 -4.33 34.55
CA GLY A 933 17.96 -4.87 34.48
C GLY A 933 17.70 -5.97 35.52
N ALA A 934 16.49 -6.53 35.50
CA ALA A 934 16.10 -7.65 36.36
C ALA A 934 16.57 -8.98 35.77
N LEU A 935 17.03 -9.89 36.63
CA LEU A 935 17.37 -11.27 36.27
C LEU A 935 16.25 -12.20 36.71
N SER A 936 15.62 -12.91 35.77
CA SER A 936 14.60 -13.93 36.03
C SER A 936 15.16 -15.29 35.66
N VAL A 937 15.45 -16.13 36.66
CA VAL A 937 16.09 -17.44 36.47
C VAL A 937 15.31 -18.50 37.22
N THR A 938 14.74 -19.45 36.47
CA THR A 938 13.97 -20.55 37.08
C THR A 938 14.85 -21.72 37.54
N GLY A 939 15.98 -21.96 36.86
CA GLY A 939 17.01 -22.91 37.28
C GLY A 939 17.95 -22.35 38.36
N THR A 940 19.06 -23.05 38.61
CA THR A 940 20.08 -22.58 39.56
C THR A 940 20.88 -21.41 39.02
N SER A 941 21.31 -20.50 39.89
CA SER A 941 22.20 -19.38 39.52
C SER A 941 23.56 -19.51 40.20
N SER A 942 24.65 -19.29 39.48
CA SER A 942 26.01 -19.27 40.01
C SER A 942 26.74 -18.00 39.55
N PHE A 943 27.23 -17.23 40.51
CA PHE A 943 27.99 -16.01 40.26
C PHE A 943 29.36 -16.11 40.92
N THR A 944 30.42 -15.94 40.13
CA THR A 944 31.80 -16.02 40.60
C THR A 944 32.59 -14.78 40.19
N VAL A 945 33.22 -14.13 41.19
CA VAL A 945 34.18 -13.03 41.01
C VAL A 945 35.53 -13.48 41.53
N SER A 946 36.55 -13.51 40.67
CA SER A 946 37.86 -14.13 40.95
C SER A 946 38.86 -13.25 41.72
N SER A 947 38.53 -11.99 41.99
CA SER A 947 39.43 -10.99 42.59
C SER A 947 38.75 -10.19 43.72
N ALA A 948 39.31 -9.06 44.15
CA ALA A 948 38.76 -8.19 45.21
C ALA A 948 37.54 -7.34 44.75
N ASN A 949 36.93 -7.67 43.61
CA ASN A 949 35.85 -6.91 43.00
C ASN A 949 34.48 -7.22 43.63
N ALA A 950 33.55 -6.27 43.51
CA ALA A 950 32.21 -6.39 44.08
C ALA A 950 31.26 -7.18 43.17
N MET A 951 30.20 -7.73 43.78
CA MET A 951 29.05 -8.31 43.10
C MET A 951 27.78 -7.58 43.56
N THR A 952 27.10 -6.88 42.66
CA THR A 952 25.95 -6.05 42.99
C THR A 952 24.75 -6.43 42.13
N LEU A 953 23.86 -7.26 42.70
CA LEU A 953 22.65 -7.79 42.07
C LEU A 953 21.39 -7.25 42.78
N THR A 954 21.23 -5.93 42.81
CA THR A 954 20.31 -5.22 43.73
C THR A 954 18.98 -4.77 43.09
N ASN A 955 18.64 -5.23 41.89
CA ASN A 955 17.36 -4.90 41.25
C ASN A 955 16.24 -5.60 42.03
N THR A 956 15.25 -4.83 42.47
CA THR A 956 14.13 -5.31 43.29
C THR A 956 13.21 -6.30 42.59
N SER A 957 13.31 -6.41 41.26
CA SER A 957 12.51 -7.31 40.43
C SER A 957 13.28 -8.54 39.96
N ASN A 958 14.51 -8.77 40.46
CA ASN A 958 15.17 -10.06 40.30
C ASN A 958 14.24 -11.18 40.81
N SER A 959 14.22 -12.33 40.13
CA SER A 959 13.48 -13.52 40.54
C SER A 959 14.36 -14.75 40.34
N PHE A 960 14.98 -15.21 41.42
CA PHE A 960 15.77 -16.44 41.44
C PHE A 960 14.98 -17.54 42.16
N THR A 961 14.37 -18.47 41.41
CA THR A 961 13.57 -19.54 42.05
C THR A 961 14.37 -20.80 42.37
N GLY A 962 15.51 -21.00 41.70
CA GLY A 962 16.47 -22.06 42.01
C GLY A 962 17.55 -21.59 42.98
N ALA A 963 18.38 -22.54 43.45
CA ALA A 963 19.43 -22.23 44.41
C ALA A 963 20.52 -21.31 43.81
N VAL A 964 20.95 -20.32 44.59
CA VAL A 964 21.94 -19.30 44.23
C VAL A 964 23.28 -19.59 44.92
N THR A 965 24.33 -19.78 44.11
CA THR A 965 25.71 -19.95 44.58
C THR A 965 26.48 -18.64 44.39
N LEU A 966 27.12 -18.15 45.46
CA LEU A 966 27.90 -16.92 45.45
C LEU A 966 29.36 -17.22 45.81
N SER A 967 30.29 -16.77 44.96
CA SER A 967 31.73 -16.85 45.23
C SER A 967 32.40 -15.52 44.90
N SER A 968 33.12 -14.97 45.89
CA SER A 968 33.83 -13.70 45.75
C SER A 968 35.05 -13.66 46.67
N GLY A 969 36.06 -12.86 46.29
CA GLY A 969 37.15 -12.46 47.17
C GLY A 969 36.69 -11.50 48.28
N THR A 970 37.45 -10.43 48.50
CA THR A 970 37.18 -9.45 49.57
C THR A 970 36.13 -8.39 49.20
N GLY A 971 35.64 -8.38 47.95
CA GLY A 971 34.62 -7.44 47.51
C GLY A 971 33.25 -7.76 48.10
N ALA A 972 32.45 -6.73 48.35
CA ALA A 972 31.11 -6.89 48.90
C ALA A 972 30.16 -7.57 47.89
N VAL A 973 29.29 -8.44 48.40
CA VAL A 973 28.25 -9.12 47.63
C VAL A 973 26.89 -8.65 48.12
N GLN A 974 26.07 -8.14 47.19
CA GLN A 974 24.72 -7.66 47.45
C GLN A 974 23.74 -8.37 46.51
N LEU A 975 22.73 -9.01 47.08
CA LEU A 975 21.68 -9.73 46.36
C LEU A 975 20.31 -9.23 46.83
N THR A 976 19.50 -8.75 45.89
CA THR A 976 18.07 -8.50 46.10
C THR A 976 17.27 -9.45 45.24
N ASP A 977 16.21 -10.01 45.79
CA ASP A 977 15.33 -10.97 45.13
C ASP A 977 13.85 -10.71 45.50
N SER A 978 12.97 -10.91 44.53
CA SER A 978 11.52 -10.77 44.69
C SER A 978 10.82 -12.08 45.02
N SER A 979 11.47 -13.22 44.77
CA SER A 979 11.02 -14.56 45.13
C SER A 979 11.68 -15.08 46.41
N ASP A 980 11.36 -16.32 46.80
CA ASP A 980 12.09 -17.04 47.84
C ASP A 980 13.55 -17.20 47.42
N THR A 981 14.47 -16.72 48.27
CA THR A 981 15.90 -16.80 48.00
C THR A 981 16.46 -18.06 48.66
N ILE A 982 16.87 -19.02 47.83
CA ILE A 982 17.50 -20.26 48.28
C ILE A 982 19.02 -20.13 48.10
N LEU A 983 19.77 -20.03 49.19
CA LEU A 983 21.24 -19.94 49.11
C LEU A 983 21.86 -21.35 49.08
N ALA A 984 22.70 -21.60 48.08
CA ALA A 984 23.55 -22.78 48.02
C ALA A 984 24.87 -22.54 48.78
N ALA A 985 25.72 -23.59 48.83
CA ALA A 985 27.04 -23.47 49.44
C ALA A 985 27.82 -22.31 48.82
N SER A 986 28.14 -21.29 49.62
CA SER A 986 28.72 -20.02 49.17
C SER A 986 29.92 -19.64 50.01
N THR A 987 30.99 -19.16 49.37
CA THR A 987 32.26 -18.81 50.03
C THR A 987 32.64 -17.38 49.69
N LEU A 988 32.69 -16.52 50.71
CA LEU A 988 32.83 -15.07 50.58
C LEU A 988 33.89 -14.57 51.57
N SER A 989 34.92 -13.87 51.08
CA SER A 989 35.90 -13.22 51.97
C SER A 989 35.52 -11.78 52.33
N GLY A 990 34.54 -11.19 51.64
CA GLY A 990 33.97 -9.87 51.89
C GLY A 990 32.64 -9.91 52.65
N ASN A 991 31.91 -8.79 52.62
CA ASN A 991 30.59 -8.65 53.24
C ASN A 991 29.49 -9.28 52.36
N LEU A 992 28.43 -9.79 52.99
CA LEU A 992 27.23 -10.31 52.33
C LEU A 992 25.99 -9.53 52.76
N THR A 993 25.23 -8.99 51.81
CA THR A 993 23.90 -8.42 52.04
C THR A 993 22.88 -9.15 51.16
N VAL A 994 21.85 -9.72 51.78
CA VAL A 994 20.74 -10.40 51.09
C VAL A 994 19.43 -9.78 51.51
N THR A 995 18.66 -9.28 50.55
CA THR A 995 17.30 -8.77 50.76
C THR A 995 16.33 -9.59 49.92
N SER A 996 15.35 -10.22 50.55
CA SER A 996 14.32 -11.00 49.86
C SER A 996 12.92 -10.48 50.19
N SER A 997 12.07 -10.42 49.16
CA SER A 997 10.63 -10.24 49.36
C SER A 997 9.95 -11.56 49.75
N GLY A 998 10.55 -12.71 49.41
CA GLY A 998 10.14 -14.05 49.82
C GLY A 998 10.86 -14.53 51.07
N ALA A 999 10.82 -15.85 51.32
CA ALA A 999 11.59 -16.48 52.39
C ALA A 999 13.07 -16.56 52.02
N ILE A 1000 13.96 -16.45 53.01
CA ILE A 1000 15.40 -16.76 52.83
C ILE A 1000 15.64 -18.16 53.41
N THR A 1001 16.10 -19.08 52.58
CA THR A 1001 16.47 -20.44 53.00
C THR A 1001 17.84 -20.82 52.49
N GLN A 1002 18.38 -21.95 52.92
CA GLN A 1002 19.65 -22.45 52.42
C GLN A 1002 19.66 -23.96 52.23
N THR A 1003 20.46 -24.41 51.26
CA THR A 1003 20.68 -25.83 50.93
C THR A 1003 22.12 -26.28 51.21
N GLY A 1004 23.04 -25.33 51.39
CA GLY A 1004 24.44 -25.57 51.73
C GLY A 1004 24.94 -24.57 52.76
N VAL A 1005 26.17 -24.78 53.23
CA VAL A 1005 26.84 -23.93 54.24
C VAL A 1005 27.23 -22.59 53.64
N LEU A 1006 26.99 -21.50 54.38
CA LEU A 1006 27.49 -20.17 54.07
C LEU A 1006 28.75 -19.89 54.88
N SER A 1007 29.85 -19.58 54.18
CA SER A 1007 31.13 -19.17 54.79
C SER A 1007 31.40 -17.72 54.43
N VAL A 1008 31.25 -16.81 55.39
CA VAL A 1008 31.40 -15.36 55.18
C VAL A 1008 32.40 -14.79 56.19
N ALA A 1009 33.53 -14.29 55.69
CA ALA A 1009 34.55 -13.70 56.54
C ALA A 1009 34.19 -12.27 57.01
N GLY A 1010 33.50 -11.50 56.16
CA GLY A 1010 33.02 -10.15 56.46
C GLY A 1010 31.72 -10.13 57.26
N THR A 1011 31.06 -8.97 57.30
CA THR A 1011 29.73 -8.83 57.95
C THR A 1011 28.62 -9.41 57.07
N SER A 1012 27.57 -9.91 57.68
CA SER A 1012 26.37 -10.42 56.99
C SER A 1012 25.12 -9.63 57.35
N SER A 1013 24.26 -9.35 56.38
CA SER A 1013 22.95 -8.72 56.59
C SER A 1013 21.88 -9.47 55.82
N PHE A 1014 20.83 -9.91 56.53
CA PHE A 1014 19.71 -10.62 55.95
C PHE A 1014 18.41 -9.88 56.25
N THR A 1015 17.64 -9.55 55.22
CA THR A 1015 16.36 -8.85 55.34
C THR A 1015 15.25 -9.61 54.60
N VAL A 1016 14.17 -9.91 55.31
CA VAL A 1016 12.93 -10.49 54.78
C VAL A 1016 11.76 -9.55 55.06
N SER A 1017 10.88 -9.33 54.08
CA SER A 1017 9.68 -8.51 54.26
C SER A 1017 8.40 -9.35 54.39
N GLY A 1018 7.32 -8.75 54.91
CA GLY A 1018 6.02 -9.42 55.04
C GLY A 1018 6.01 -10.53 56.10
N SER A 1019 5.32 -11.64 55.83
CA SER A 1019 5.16 -12.77 56.77
C SER A 1019 6.12 -13.93 56.52
N ASN A 1020 7.12 -13.73 55.66
CA ASN A 1020 8.00 -14.81 55.20
C ASN A 1020 9.11 -15.11 56.22
N ALA A 1021 9.54 -16.37 56.26
CA ALA A 1021 10.53 -16.85 57.22
C ALA A 1021 11.97 -16.69 56.71
N MET A 1022 12.92 -16.67 57.64
CA MET A 1022 14.35 -16.81 57.37
C MET A 1022 14.84 -18.09 58.05
N THR A 1023 15.42 -19.03 57.30
CA THR A 1023 15.85 -20.34 57.81
C THR A 1023 17.27 -20.64 57.32
N LEU A 1024 18.25 -20.33 58.16
CA LEU A 1024 19.68 -20.49 57.94
C LEU A 1024 20.27 -21.50 58.95
N THR A 1025 19.73 -22.73 58.96
CA THR A 1025 19.95 -23.74 60.01
C THR A 1025 21.08 -24.76 59.74
N GLN A 1026 21.86 -24.55 58.68
CA GLN A 1026 23.06 -25.35 58.42
C GLN A 1026 24.18 -24.85 59.33
N ALA A 1027 25.24 -25.65 59.48
CA ALA A 1027 26.45 -25.30 60.20
C ALA A 1027 27.26 -24.20 59.46
N ASN A 1028 26.75 -22.97 59.46
CA ASN A 1028 27.36 -21.81 58.80
C ASN A 1028 28.69 -21.41 59.46
N THR A 1029 29.42 -20.50 58.81
CA THR A 1029 30.63 -19.90 59.38
C THR A 1029 30.62 -18.40 59.11
N PHE A 1030 29.86 -17.66 59.92
CA PHE A 1030 29.81 -16.20 59.94
C PHE A 1030 30.82 -15.66 60.96
N THR A 1031 31.96 -15.15 60.50
CA THR A 1031 32.98 -14.61 61.43
C THR A 1031 32.81 -13.13 61.75
N GLY A 1032 32.08 -12.39 60.90
CA GLY A 1032 31.71 -11.00 61.14
C GLY A 1032 30.34 -10.86 61.79
N ALA A 1033 29.99 -9.64 62.20
CA ALA A 1033 28.69 -9.34 62.78
C ALA A 1033 27.54 -9.59 61.78
N VAL A 1034 26.45 -10.17 62.27
CA VAL A 1034 25.24 -10.49 61.52
C VAL A 1034 24.09 -9.58 61.98
N THR A 1035 23.44 -8.90 61.04
CA THR A 1035 22.21 -8.13 61.28
C THR A 1035 21.02 -8.83 60.65
N LEU A 1036 19.92 -8.95 61.39
CA LEU A 1036 18.69 -9.63 60.97
C LEU A 1036 17.52 -8.64 60.96
N SER A 1037 16.71 -8.69 59.91
CA SER A 1037 15.46 -7.94 59.83
C SER A 1037 14.37 -8.82 59.22
N SER A 1038 13.24 -8.97 59.91
CA SER A 1038 12.08 -9.69 59.39
C SER A 1038 10.78 -8.94 59.69
N GLY A 1039 9.76 -9.15 58.84
CA GLY A 1039 8.37 -8.89 59.23
C GLY A 1039 7.86 -9.99 60.17
N THR A 1040 6.64 -10.50 59.99
CA THR A 1040 6.02 -11.42 60.97
C THR A 1040 6.51 -12.87 60.91
N GLY A 1041 7.38 -13.21 59.97
CA GLY A 1041 7.91 -14.57 59.86
C GLY A 1041 9.04 -14.86 60.86
N ALA A 1042 9.14 -16.14 61.22
CA ALA A 1042 10.18 -16.63 62.13
C ALA A 1042 11.57 -16.59 61.49
N VAL A 1043 12.59 -16.33 62.30
CA VAL A 1043 14.00 -16.31 61.92
C VAL A 1043 14.75 -17.38 62.69
N GLN A 1044 15.39 -18.29 61.96
CA GLN A 1044 16.25 -19.34 62.51
C GLN A 1044 17.63 -19.21 61.89
N ILE A 1045 18.67 -19.14 62.72
CA ILE A 1045 20.06 -19.06 62.29
C ILE A 1045 20.94 -19.95 63.15
N THR A 1046 21.80 -20.74 62.50
CA THR A 1046 22.77 -21.62 63.14
C THR A 1046 24.16 -21.33 62.59
N ASP A 1047 25.16 -21.36 63.45
CA ASP A 1047 26.56 -21.22 63.10
C ASP A 1047 27.41 -22.31 63.76
N SER A 1048 28.46 -22.77 63.08
CA SER A 1048 29.44 -23.72 63.64
C SER A 1048 30.57 -23.03 64.40
N SER A 1049 30.72 -21.72 64.22
CA SER A 1049 31.68 -20.86 64.91
C SER A 1049 30.94 -19.93 65.88
N THR A 1050 31.63 -18.93 66.43
CA THR A 1050 30.98 -17.94 67.29
C THR A 1050 30.06 -17.05 66.45
N LEU A 1051 28.75 -17.16 66.63
CA LEU A 1051 27.78 -16.28 65.97
C LEU A 1051 27.74 -14.92 66.67
N ILE A 1052 27.96 -13.83 65.92
CA ILE A 1052 27.87 -12.45 66.46
C ILE A 1052 26.62 -11.77 65.91
N LEU A 1053 25.60 -11.56 66.74
CA LEU A 1053 24.42 -10.78 66.37
C LEU A 1053 24.61 -9.30 66.74
N ALA A 1054 24.44 -8.42 65.75
CA ALA A 1054 24.31 -6.98 65.97
C ALA A 1054 22.83 -6.60 66.18
N ALA A 1055 22.58 -5.31 66.43
CA ALA A 1055 21.23 -4.82 66.67
C ALA A 1055 20.26 -5.24 65.54
N SER A 1056 19.15 -5.88 65.92
CA SER A 1056 18.23 -6.54 64.98
C SER A 1056 16.78 -6.40 65.45
N THR A 1057 15.87 -6.18 64.50
CA THR A 1057 14.43 -6.00 64.75
C THR A 1057 13.64 -7.01 63.93
N LEU A 1058 12.80 -7.79 64.59
CA LEU A 1058 12.09 -8.94 64.02
C LEU A 1058 10.60 -8.86 64.39
N GLY A 1059 9.70 -9.09 63.44
CA GLY A 1059 8.26 -9.17 63.70
C GLY A 1059 7.75 -10.59 64.02
N GLY A 1060 8.63 -11.58 64.13
CA GLY A 1060 8.30 -12.97 64.43
C GLY A 1060 9.17 -13.55 65.54
N ASP A 1061 9.20 -14.88 65.62
CA ASP A 1061 10.10 -15.61 66.51
C ASP A 1061 11.56 -15.50 66.04
N LEU A 1062 12.50 -15.50 66.98
CA LEU A 1062 13.94 -15.64 66.75
C LEU A 1062 14.44 -16.91 67.43
N THR A 1063 15.13 -17.76 66.67
CA THR A 1063 15.99 -18.84 67.19
C THR A 1063 17.39 -18.62 66.65
N ALA A 1064 18.32 -18.26 67.52
CA ALA A 1064 19.72 -18.12 67.16
C ALA A 1064 20.54 -19.11 67.99
N SER A 1065 21.29 -19.96 67.30
CA SER A 1065 22.08 -21.03 67.92
C SER A 1065 23.48 -21.07 67.34
N ALA A 1066 24.46 -21.48 68.15
CA ALA A 1066 25.82 -21.68 67.68
C ALA A 1066 26.50 -22.86 68.40
N ASP A 1067 27.38 -23.57 67.70
CA ASP A 1067 28.14 -24.68 68.29
C ASP A 1067 29.30 -24.18 69.20
N ASN A 1068 29.87 -23.00 68.89
CA ASN A 1068 31.06 -22.47 69.58
C ASN A 1068 30.85 -21.06 70.14
N GLY A 1069 29.65 -20.77 70.64
CA GLY A 1069 29.30 -19.52 71.32
C GLY A 1069 28.41 -18.58 70.51
N LEU A 1070 27.57 -17.84 71.21
CA LEU A 1070 26.69 -16.80 70.66
C LEU A 1070 27.00 -15.48 71.36
N THR A 1071 27.30 -14.42 70.59
CA THR A 1071 27.56 -13.08 71.12
C THR A 1071 26.49 -12.11 70.64
N ILE A 1072 25.81 -11.44 71.57
CA ILE A 1072 24.84 -10.38 71.29
C ILE A 1072 25.49 -9.02 71.53
N ASN A 1073 25.81 -8.31 70.45
CA ASN A 1073 26.57 -7.06 70.45
C ASN A 1073 25.68 -5.81 70.22
N GLY A 1074 24.36 -5.96 70.28
CA GLY A 1074 23.40 -4.87 70.16
C GLY A 1074 21.98 -5.31 70.56
N ASP A 1075 21.06 -4.36 70.67
CA ASP A 1075 19.68 -4.62 71.08
C ASP A 1075 18.97 -5.58 70.12
N LEU A 1076 18.27 -6.58 70.66
CA LEU A 1076 17.43 -7.48 69.90
C LEU A 1076 15.97 -7.25 70.28
N THR A 1077 15.12 -7.04 69.27
CA THR A 1077 13.68 -6.87 69.47
C THR A 1077 12.91 -7.84 68.59
N THR A 1078 12.06 -8.68 69.18
CA THR A 1078 11.11 -9.57 68.51
C THR A 1078 9.66 -9.19 68.90
N THR A 1079 8.67 -9.57 68.09
CA THR A 1079 7.25 -9.62 68.54
C THR A 1079 6.76 -11.05 68.77
N GLY A 1080 7.63 -12.05 68.56
CA GLY A 1080 7.43 -13.44 68.95
C GLY A 1080 8.45 -13.87 70.01
N ASN A 1081 8.62 -15.18 70.17
CA ASN A 1081 9.57 -15.78 71.10
C ASN A 1081 11.02 -15.51 70.68
N MET A 1082 11.92 -15.35 71.63
CA MET A 1082 13.36 -15.25 71.41
C MET A 1082 14.04 -16.41 72.11
N THR A 1083 14.70 -17.30 71.36
CA THR A 1083 15.51 -18.41 71.87
C THR A 1083 16.95 -18.21 71.44
N LEU A 1084 17.85 -18.10 72.41
CA LEU A 1084 19.28 -17.87 72.19
C LEU A 1084 20.05 -19.03 72.82
N ASP A 1085 20.83 -19.74 72.02
CA ASP A 1085 21.61 -20.91 72.43
C ASP A 1085 23.08 -20.73 72.04
N GLY A 1086 23.94 -20.63 73.04
CA GLY A 1086 25.39 -20.48 72.83
C GLY A 1086 26.14 -21.79 72.62
N ASP A 1087 25.50 -22.95 72.78
CA ASP A 1087 26.13 -24.27 72.83
C ASP A 1087 25.20 -25.37 72.30
N LEU A 1088 24.82 -25.25 71.02
CA LEU A 1088 23.85 -26.15 70.40
C LEU A 1088 24.29 -27.63 70.42
N ASP A 1089 25.60 -27.89 70.30
CA ASP A 1089 26.16 -29.24 70.24
C ASP A 1089 26.39 -29.86 71.63
N ASN A 1090 26.36 -29.06 72.69
CA ASN A 1090 26.55 -29.44 74.09
C ASN A 1090 27.89 -30.16 74.35
N ILE A 1091 28.93 -29.94 73.54
CA ILE A 1091 30.23 -30.62 73.66
C ILE A 1091 31.43 -29.67 73.76
N SER A 1092 31.38 -28.47 73.16
CA SER A 1092 32.43 -27.44 73.22
C SER A 1092 32.03 -26.35 74.21
N THR A 1093 32.97 -25.64 74.86
CA THR A 1093 32.66 -24.60 75.86
C THR A 1093 32.04 -23.32 75.25
N GLY A 1094 30.95 -23.45 74.50
CA GLY A 1094 30.19 -22.37 73.90
C GLY A 1094 29.48 -21.55 74.97
N THR A 1095 29.75 -20.25 75.00
CA THR A 1095 29.07 -19.31 75.92
C THR A 1095 28.01 -18.52 75.18
N LEU A 1096 26.93 -18.14 75.86
CA LEU A 1096 26.05 -17.05 75.41
C LEU A 1096 26.53 -15.73 76.05
N THR A 1097 27.24 -14.89 75.29
CA THR A 1097 27.75 -13.60 75.75
C THR A 1097 26.84 -12.44 75.30
N ILE A 1098 26.44 -11.57 76.21
CA ILE A 1098 25.64 -10.37 75.94
C ILE A 1098 26.45 -9.13 76.31
N ALA A 1099 26.58 -8.18 75.38
CA ALA A 1099 27.35 -6.96 75.58
C ALA A 1099 26.70 -6.02 76.62
N SER A 1100 27.50 -5.11 77.18
CA SER A 1100 27.02 -4.13 78.16
C SER A 1100 26.02 -3.15 77.54
N GLY A 1101 24.89 -2.94 78.23
CA GLY A 1101 23.85 -2.00 77.85
C GLY A 1101 22.82 -2.56 76.85
N VAL A 1102 22.94 -3.83 76.47
CA VAL A 1102 21.99 -4.49 75.56
C VAL A 1102 20.63 -4.66 76.23
N THR A 1103 19.57 -4.46 75.46
CA THR A 1103 18.19 -4.82 75.79
C THR A 1103 17.68 -5.92 74.87
N LEU A 1104 17.23 -7.03 75.45
CA LEU A 1104 16.52 -8.10 74.74
C LEU A 1104 15.02 -7.92 74.98
N THR A 1105 14.25 -7.69 73.91
CA THR A 1105 12.80 -7.44 74.00
C THR A 1105 12.01 -8.45 73.18
N ALA A 1106 11.10 -9.18 73.82
CA ALA A 1106 10.08 -10.01 73.19
C ALA A 1106 8.68 -9.41 73.47
N ASN A 1107 8.12 -8.72 72.46
CA ASN A 1107 6.84 -8.02 72.55
C ASN A 1107 5.65 -8.94 72.19
N SER A 1108 4.42 -8.42 72.30
CA SER A 1108 3.20 -9.01 71.71
C SER A 1108 2.90 -10.47 72.06
N GLY A 1109 3.24 -10.90 73.27
CA GLY A 1109 3.08 -12.29 73.73
C GLY A 1109 4.31 -13.18 73.51
N GLY A 1110 5.48 -12.61 73.19
CA GLY A 1110 6.73 -13.35 73.12
C GLY A 1110 7.36 -13.64 74.49
N ALA A 1111 8.03 -14.80 74.59
CA ALA A 1111 8.88 -15.19 75.71
C ALA A 1111 10.38 -15.17 75.33
N ILE A 1112 11.28 -15.04 76.31
CA ILE A 1112 12.74 -15.13 76.10
C ILE A 1112 13.25 -16.44 76.71
N THR A 1113 14.05 -17.21 75.99
CA THR A 1113 14.75 -18.42 76.47
C THR A 1113 16.24 -18.29 76.20
N LEU A 1114 17.07 -18.49 77.23
CA LEU A 1114 18.52 -18.42 77.15
C LEU A 1114 19.13 -19.76 77.56
N ASP A 1115 20.08 -20.26 76.77
CA ASP A 1115 20.74 -21.55 76.92
C ASP A 1115 22.22 -21.46 76.53
N ALA A 1116 23.09 -22.18 77.24
CA ALA A 1116 24.51 -22.35 76.93
C ALA A 1116 25.09 -23.48 77.81
N THR A 1117 24.62 -24.71 77.59
CA THR A 1117 24.77 -25.86 78.50
C THR A 1117 26.17 -26.09 79.10
N THR A 1118 27.27 -25.90 78.36
CA THR A 1118 28.63 -26.13 78.90
C THR A 1118 29.45 -24.86 79.18
N GLY A 1119 29.08 -23.70 78.63
CA GLY A 1119 29.81 -22.43 78.80
C GLY A 1119 29.13 -21.38 79.68
N GLY A 1120 27.82 -21.50 79.89
CA GLY A 1120 27.01 -20.55 80.65
C GLY A 1120 26.68 -19.25 79.91
N ILE A 1121 25.83 -18.45 80.53
CA ILE A 1121 25.31 -17.19 80.02
C ILE A 1121 26.03 -16.03 80.73
N ILE A 1122 26.56 -15.07 79.96
CA ILE A 1122 27.44 -14.01 80.46
C ILE A 1122 26.96 -12.64 79.96
N ALA A 1123 26.54 -11.75 80.85
CA ALA A 1123 26.37 -10.33 80.56
C ALA A 1123 27.64 -9.55 80.96
N SER A 1124 28.30 -8.95 79.96
CA SER A 1124 29.56 -8.20 80.16
C SER A 1124 29.40 -6.87 80.91
N GLY A 1125 28.17 -6.48 81.24
CA GLY A 1125 27.83 -5.24 81.95
C GLY A 1125 26.35 -5.21 82.32
N ALA A 1126 25.73 -4.02 82.28
CA ALA A 1126 24.30 -3.90 82.53
C ALA A 1126 23.47 -4.58 81.42
N ILE A 1127 22.35 -5.21 81.77
CA ILE A 1127 21.52 -5.98 80.83
C ILE A 1127 20.04 -5.85 81.21
N THR A 1128 19.17 -5.72 80.20
CA THR A 1128 17.72 -5.73 80.37
C THR A 1128 17.09 -6.83 79.50
N LEU A 1129 16.33 -7.72 80.11
CA LEU A 1129 15.46 -8.68 79.44
C LEU A 1129 14.01 -8.22 79.65
N LYS A 1130 13.25 -8.13 78.57
CA LYS A 1130 11.86 -7.69 78.60
C LYS A 1130 10.99 -8.62 77.76
N ALA A 1131 10.16 -9.44 78.39
CA ALA A 1131 9.22 -10.34 77.75
C ALA A 1131 7.78 -10.02 78.17
N VAL A 1132 6.82 -10.42 77.35
CA VAL A 1132 5.38 -10.38 77.71
C VAL A 1132 4.97 -11.70 78.35
N ASN A 1133 5.39 -12.84 77.81
CA ASN A 1133 4.91 -14.17 78.23
C ASN A 1133 5.96 -15.01 78.98
N GLY A 1134 6.97 -14.39 79.58
CA GLY A 1134 7.92 -15.08 80.45
C GLY A 1134 9.37 -15.03 80.00
N ILE A 1135 10.26 -15.32 80.95
CA ILE A 1135 11.70 -15.48 80.72
C ILE A 1135 12.11 -16.86 81.25
N THR A 1136 12.79 -17.66 80.44
CA THR A 1136 13.36 -18.96 80.81
C THR A 1136 14.88 -18.90 80.73
N ILE A 1137 15.55 -19.37 81.79
CA ILE A 1137 17.01 -19.44 81.87
C ILE A 1137 17.38 -20.90 82.16
N ASN A 1138 18.08 -21.52 81.22
CA ASN A 1138 18.43 -22.94 81.29
C ASN A 1138 19.77 -23.21 81.97
N ASP A 1139 20.68 -22.22 82.00
CA ASP A 1139 22.04 -22.35 82.54
C ASP A 1139 22.45 -21.15 83.39
N ASP A 1140 23.58 -21.26 84.08
CA ASP A 1140 24.14 -20.21 84.93
C ASP A 1140 24.24 -18.87 84.19
N PHE A 1141 23.63 -17.82 84.76
CA PHE A 1141 23.64 -16.46 84.23
C PHE A 1141 24.45 -15.51 85.10
N THR A 1142 25.62 -15.14 84.62
CA THR A 1142 26.54 -14.20 85.30
C THR A 1142 26.51 -12.82 84.65
N GLY A 1143 26.31 -11.78 85.46
CA GLY A 1143 26.30 -10.38 85.02
C GLY A 1143 27.39 -9.56 85.71
N SER A 1144 28.08 -8.70 84.95
CA SER A 1144 29.08 -7.76 85.48
C SER A 1144 28.52 -6.36 85.79
N GLY A 1145 27.21 -6.16 85.61
CA GLY A 1145 26.49 -4.91 85.87
C GLY A 1145 25.06 -5.17 86.38
N ALA A 1146 24.24 -4.12 86.46
CA ALA A 1146 22.85 -4.25 86.89
C ALA A 1146 22.05 -5.14 85.93
N MET A 1147 21.27 -6.07 86.49
CA MET A 1147 20.43 -6.99 85.71
C MET A 1147 18.96 -6.66 85.94
N THR A 1148 18.22 -6.42 84.86
CA THR A 1148 16.77 -6.22 84.89
C THR A 1148 16.10 -7.34 84.12
N LEU A 1149 15.32 -8.19 84.80
CA LEU A 1149 14.59 -9.34 84.24
C LEU A 1149 13.10 -9.06 84.34
N ASN A 1150 12.50 -8.53 83.29
CA ASN A 1150 11.07 -8.24 83.23
C ASN A 1150 10.36 -9.29 82.38
N SER A 1151 9.79 -10.32 83.02
CA SER A 1151 9.10 -11.43 82.37
C SER A 1151 7.61 -11.17 82.11
N ASP A 1152 7.05 -10.09 82.68
CA ASP A 1152 5.66 -9.63 82.53
C ASP A 1152 5.64 -8.11 82.28
N SER A 1153 6.03 -7.73 81.07
CA SER A 1153 6.32 -6.34 80.75
C SER A 1153 5.12 -5.47 80.40
N ASP A 1154 3.96 -6.07 80.16
CA ASP A 1154 2.66 -5.38 80.01
C ASP A 1154 1.80 -5.45 81.29
N SER A 1155 2.26 -6.18 82.30
CA SER A 1155 1.66 -6.25 83.64
C SER A 1155 0.23 -6.78 83.63
N ASP A 1156 -0.05 -7.71 82.72
CA ASP A 1156 -1.38 -8.32 82.58
C ASP A 1156 -1.59 -9.51 83.56
N GLY A 1157 -0.54 -9.92 84.27
CA GLY A 1157 -0.54 -11.02 85.22
C GLY A 1157 -0.21 -12.38 84.60
N THR A 1158 0.29 -12.39 83.36
CA THR A 1158 0.88 -13.54 82.67
C THR A 1158 2.36 -13.27 82.39
N GLY A 1159 3.21 -14.31 82.40
CA GLY A 1159 4.66 -14.16 82.19
C GLY A 1159 5.51 -14.46 83.43
N ASP A 1160 5.86 -15.73 83.58
CA ASP A 1160 6.65 -16.22 84.70
C ASP A 1160 8.16 -16.13 84.42
N LEU A 1161 8.96 -15.96 85.48
CA LEU A 1161 10.39 -16.25 85.42
C LEU A 1161 10.59 -17.74 85.73
N THR A 1162 11.13 -18.49 84.77
CA THR A 1162 11.43 -19.91 84.90
C THR A 1162 12.93 -20.14 84.93
N LEU A 1163 13.41 -20.79 86.00
CA LEU A 1163 14.82 -21.16 86.17
C LEU A 1163 14.93 -22.68 86.18
N ALA A 1164 15.77 -23.24 85.30
CA ALA A 1164 15.98 -24.69 85.25
C ALA A 1164 16.67 -25.22 86.52
N ASN A 1165 16.81 -26.55 86.63
CA ASN A 1165 17.55 -27.14 87.75
C ASN A 1165 19.01 -26.72 87.70
N ASN A 1166 19.62 -26.48 88.85
CA ASN A 1166 21.05 -26.16 88.96
C ASN A 1166 21.48 -24.87 88.22
N VAL A 1167 20.57 -23.91 88.10
CA VAL A 1167 20.85 -22.58 87.51
C VAL A 1167 21.13 -21.56 88.61
N ASP A 1168 22.26 -20.88 88.51
CA ASP A 1168 22.59 -19.70 89.33
C ASP A 1168 22.48 -18.39 88.53
N ILE A 1169 21.82 -17.38 89.10
CA ILE A 1169 21.87 -15.99 88.60
C ILE A 1169 22.78 -15.18 89.52
N ASP A 1170 23.91 -14.66 89.02
CA ASP A 1170 24.87 -13.87 89.81
C ASP A 1170 25.20 -12.54 89.13
N SER A 1171 24.88 -11.41 89.78
CA SER A 1171 25.22 -10.06 89.28
C SER A 1171 26.61 -9.57 89.64
N SER A 1172 27.44 -10.42 90.26
CA SER A 1172 28.76 -10.10 90.77
C SER A 1172 28.79 -8.90 91.71
N GLY A 1173 27.71 -8.70 92.48
CA GLY A 1173 27.58 -7.60 93.45
C GLY A 1173 26.81 -6.36 92.96
N ASN A 1174 26.14 -6.44 91.80
CA ASN A 1174 25.28 -5.38 91.25
C ASN A 1174 23.78 -5.64 91.52
N SER A 1175 22.92 -4.64 91.31
CA SER A 1175 21.49 -4.82 91.59
C SER A 1175 20.83 -5.81 90.62
N ILE A 1176 19.94 -6.64 91.13
CA ILE A 1176 19.03 -7.48 90.33
C ILE A 1176 17.61 -6.96 90.54
N GLU A 1177 16.94 -6.58 89.45
CA GLU A 1177 15.53 -6.22 89.44
C GLU A 1177 14.76 -7.24 88.61
N ILE A 1178 13.75 -7.86 89.20
CA ILE A 1178 12.91 -8.88 88.56
C ILE A 1178 11.47 -8.38 88.59
N THR A 1179 10.78 -8.40 87.45
CA THR A 1179 9.34 -8.14 87.35
C THR A 1179 8.69 -9.35 86.71
N GLN A 1180 7.67 -9.93 87.34
CA GLN A 1180 7.15 -11.24 86.95
C GLN A 1180 5.71 -11.47 87.44
N ALA A 1181 4.98 -12.36 86.78
CA ALA A 1181 3.72 -12.88 87.28
C ALA A 1181 3.95 -13.93 88.38
N ASP A 1182 4.74 -14.97 88.10
CA ASP A 1182 5.21 -15.97 89.06
C ASP A 1182 6.70 -16.25 88.92
N THR A 1183 7.25 -16.99 89.88
CA THR A 1183 8.55 -17.65 89.73
C THR A 1183 8.37 -19.16 89.74
N SER A 1184 8.88 -19.82 88.70
CA SER A 1184 9.01 -21.27 88.65
C SER A 1184 10.49 -21.62 88.78
N VAL A 1185 10.87 -22.26 89.89
CA VAL A 1185 12.26 -22.65 90.16
C VAL A 1185 12.45 -24.16 90.10
N GLY A 1186 13.51 -24.58 89.41
CA GLY A 1186 14.06 -25.92 89.54
C GLY A 1186 14.69 -26.19 90.90
N SER A 1187 15.19 -27.40 91.10
CA SER A 1187 15.95 -27.76 92.28
C SER A 1187 17.34 -27.10 92.28
N SER A 1188 17.80 -26.64 93.45
CA SER A 1188 19.14 -26.06 93.65
C SER A 1188 19.42 -24.83 92.77
N VAL A 1189 18.61 -23.78 92.91
CA VAL A 1189 18.75 -22.49 92.21
C VAL A 1189 19.21 -21.42 93.19
N THR A 1190 20.15 -20.56 92.80
CA THR A 1190 20.59 -19.39 93.59
C THR A 1190 20.42 -18.09 92.81
N VAL A 1191 19.87 -17.05 93.45
CA VAL A 1191 19.92 -15.66 92.93
C VAL A 1191 20.81 -14.82 93.85
N ASN A 1192 21.91 -14.29 93.33
CA ASN A 1192 22.95 -13.58 94.08
C ASN A 1192 23.19 -12.16 93.55
N ALA A 1193 22.91 -11.15 94.37
CA ALA A 1193 23.24 -9.75 94.07
C ALA A 1193 24.39 -9.17 94.91
N GLY A 1194 25.04 -10.00 95.74
CA GLY A 1194 26.04 -9.55 96.71
C GLY A 1194 25.51 -8.43 97.60
N SER A 1195 26.25 -7.32 97.71
CA SER A 1195 25.87 -6.15 98.51
C SER A 1195 24.82 -5.24 97.88
N ALA A 1196 24.60 -5.34 96.57
CA ALA A 1196 23.53 -4.62 95.90
C ALA A 1196 22.22 -5.40 96.10
N GLY A 1197 21.11 -4.68 96.27
CA GLY A 1197 19.83 -5.32 96.60
C GLY A 1197 19.23 -6.13 95.46
N ILE A 1198 18.31 -7.03 95.81
CA ILE A 1198 17.39 -7.71 94.88
C ILE A 1198 16.01 -7.09 95.05
N THR A 1199 15.38 -6.71 93.95
CA THR A 1199 13.98 -6.26 93.92
C THR A 1199 13.17 -7.23 93.08
N SER A 1200 12.15 -7.87 93.66
CA SER A 1200 11.22 -8.76 92.97
C SER A 1200 9.82 -8.14 92.97
N ASN A 1201 9.35 -7.71 91.81
CA ASN A 1201 8.06 -7.07 91.59
C ASN A 1201 7.07 -8.09 91.01
N PHE A 1202 6.13 -8.55 91.83
CA PHE A 1202 5.06 -9.42 91.39
C PHE A 1202 3.87 -8.62 90.85
N THR A 1203 3.41 -8.96 89.65
CA THR A 1203 2.24 -8.32 89.00
C THR A 1203 0.91 -8.94 89.41
N LYS A 1204 0.93 -9.97 90.27
CA LYS A 1204 -0.23 -10.60 90.91
C LYS A 1204 0.00 -10.85 92.40
N ALA A 1205 -0.97 -11.46 93.09
CA ALA A 1205 -0.81 -11.86 94.49
C ALA A 1205 0.22 -12.99 94.63
N VAL A 1206 1.11 -12.88 95.61
CA VAL A 1206 2.22 -13.81 95.83
C VAL A 1206 2.14 -14.49 97.20
N THR A 1207 2.53 -15.76 97.26
CA THR A 1207 2.83 -16.45 98.52
C THR A 1207 4.34 -16.57 98.62
N VAL A 1208 4.91 -16.18 99.77
CA VAL A 1208 6.33 -16.35 100.08
C VAL A 1208 6.41 -17.41 101.17
N ASP A 1209 6.98 -18.56 100.84
CA ASP A 1209 7.22 -19.65 101.79
C ASP A 1209 8.72 -19.84 102.11
N GLY A 1210 9.02 -20.84 102.94
CA GLY A 1210 10.40 -21.13 103.37
C GLY A 1210 11.30 -21.66 102.25
N ALA A 1211 10.73 -22.24 101.19
CA ALA A 1211 11.47 -22.68 100.01
C ALA A 1211 11.85 -21.47 99.14
N ASP A 1212 10.91 -20.54 98.91
CA ASP A 1212 11.13 -19.32 98.14
C ASP A 1212 12.22 -18.42 98.74
N ALA A 1213 12.30 -18.36 100.07
CA ALA A 1213 13.31 -17.56 100.77
C ALA A 1213 14.72 -18.19 100.76
N SER A 1214 14.79 -19.53 100.68
CA SER A 1214 16.06 -20.27 100.81
C SER A 1214 16.93 -20.25 99.55
N ILE A 1215 16.32 -20.01 98.40
CA ILE A 1215 16.97 -19.92 97.07
C ILE A 1215 17.56 -18.53 96.78
N ILE A 1216 17.28 -17.52 97.61
CA ILE A 1216 17.77 -16.14 97.41
C ILE A 1216 18.94 -15.85 98.36
N THR A 1217 20.06 -15.40 97.80
CA THR A 1217 21.21 -14.88 98.57
C THR A 1217 21.33 -13.38 98.35
N ALA A 1218 21.03 -12.60 99.39
CA ALA A 1218 21.07 -11.14 99.34
C ALA A 1218 21.84 -10.59 100.55
N ALA A 1219 23.07 -10.12 100.34
CA ALA A 1219 23.81 -9.43 101.39
C ALA A 1219 23.34 -7.97 101.57
N GLY A 1220 22.82 -7.36 100.49
CA GLY A 1220 22.06 -6.10 100.49
C GLY A 1220 20.58 -6.27 100.89
N SER A 1221 19.73 -5.33 100.47
CA SER A 1221 18.28 -5.41 100.73
C SER A 1221 17.58 -6.37 99.76
N LEU A 1222 16.70 -7.23 100.25
CA LEU A 1222 15.71 -7.94 99.42
C LEU A 1222 14.38 -7.17 99.52
N THR A 1223 13.80 -6.79 98.39
CA THR A 1223 12.50 -6.12 98.36
C THR A 1223 11.54 -6.92 97.50
N THR A 1224 10.50 -7.49 98.10
CA THR A 1224 9.41 -8.10 97.35
C THR A 1224 8.24 -7.14 97.31
N THR A 1225 7.85 -6.73 96.11
CA THR A 1225 6.65 -5.93 95.88
C THR A 1225 5.58 -6.78 95.20
N SER A 1226 4.31 -6.47 95.44
CA SER A 1226 3.19 -7.16 94.79
C SER A 1226 2.04 -6.18 94.55
N THR A 1227 1.48 -6.20 93.34
CA THR A 1227 0.24 -5.47 93.01
C THR A 1227 -0.99 -6.09 93.69
N GLY A 1228 -0.92 -7.39 94.01
CA GLY A 1228 -1.92 -8.15 94.77
C GLY A 1228 -1.58 -8.27 96.26
N ASN A 1229 -2.17 -9.26 96.93
CA ASN A 1229 -1.85 -9.61 98.31
C ASN A 1229 -0.48 -10.28 98.43
N ILE A 1230 0.26 -10.02 99.51
CA ILE A 1230 1.42 -10.82 99.91
C ILE A 1230 1.01 -11.75 101.06
N THR A 1231 1.14 -13.07 100.88
CA THR A 1231 0.97 -14.05 101.97
C THR A 1231 2.33 -14.62 102.34
N VAL A 1232 2.79 -14.41 103.57
CA VAL A 1232 3.98 -15.09 104.10
C VAL A 1232 3.52 -16.34 104.82
N ASP A 1233 3.86 -17.53 104.32
CA ASP A 1233 3.38 -18.81 104.84
C ASP A 1233 4.53 -19.66 105.38
N GLY A 1234 4.63 -19.79 106.70
CA GLY A 1234 5.50 -20.78 107.32
C GLY A 1234 7.01 -20.50 107.33
N VAL A 1235 7.47 -19.32 106.89
CA VAL A 1235 8.90 -18.93 106.85
C VAL A 1235 9.53 -18.91 108.25
N THR A 1236 10.69 -19.55 108.39
CA THR A 1236 11.49 -19.60 109.63
C THR A 1236 12.75 -18.73 109.54
N SER A 1237 13.33 -18.38 110.68
CA SER A 1237 14.58 -17.62 110.73
C SER A 1237 15.78 -18.37 110.13
N ALA A 1238 15.73 -19.71 110.07
CA ALA A 1238 16.77 -20.53 109.45
C ALA A 1238 16.74 -20.43 107.93
N GLU A 1239 15.55 -20.36 107.35
CA GLU A 1239 15.31 -20.21 105.90
C GLU A 1239 15.65 -18.80 105.38
N LEU A 1240 15.85 -17.82 106.28
CA LEU A 1240 16.25 -16.44 105.95
C LEU A 1240 17.75 -16.17 106.16
N THR A 1241 18.57 -17.18 106.50
CA THR A 1241 19.99 -16.97 106.86
C THR A 1241 20.86 -16.48 105.69
N ASN A 1242 20.42 -16.70 104.46
CA ASN A 1242 21.08 -16.23 103.23
C ASN A 1242 20.78 -14.75 102.91
N ILE A 1243 19.89 -14.11 103.69
CA ILE A 1243 19.54 -12.69 103.57
C ILE A 1243 20.12 -11.95 104.79
N SER A 1244 21.23 -11.24 104.60
CA SER A 1244 21.87 -10.50 105.71
C SER A 1244 21.45 -9.04 105.84
N GLY A 1245 20.80 -8.48 104.81
CA GLY A 1245 20.24 -7.13 104.83
C GLY A 1245 18.74 -7.10 105.17
N THR A 1246 18.07 -5.97 104.86
CA THR A 1246 16.63 -5.80 105.13
C THR A 1246 15.80 -6.57 104.11
N TYR A 1247 14.89 -7.44 104.57
CA TYR A 1247 13.83 -7.99 103.74
C TYR A 1247 12.56 -7.12 103.86
N SER A 1248 12.23 -6.37 102.81
CA SER A 1248 11.05 -5.50 102.72
C SER A 1248 9.94 -6.16 101.90
N LEU A 1249 8.73 -6.20 102.44
CA LEU A 1249 7.53 -6.71 101.77
C LEU A 1249 6.57 -5.54 101.54
N ILE A 1250 6.27 -5.22 100.27
CA ILE A 1250 5.47 -4.05 99.89
C ILE A 1250 4.28 -4.51 99.04
N SER A 1251 3.07 -4.44 99.60
CA SER A 1251 1.84 -4.91 98.96
C SER A 1251 0.90 -3.74 98.71
N SER A 1252 0.28 -3.64 97.53
CA SER A 1252 -0.91 -2.78 97.34
C SER A 1252 -2.22 -3.45 97.76
N GLY A 1253 -2.22 -4.78 97.92
CA GLY A 1253 -3.27 -5.54 98.60
C GLY A 1253 -3.04 -5.69 100.11
N THR A 1254 -3.75 -6.62 100.74
CA THR A 1254 -3.55 -6.99 102.15
C THR A 1254 -2.38 -7.97 102.34
N SER A 1255 -1.48 -7.69 103.29
CA SER A 1255 -0.43 -8.64 103.68
C SER A 1255 -0.91 -9.59 104.79
N HIS A 1256 -0.82 -10.90 104.55
CA HIS A 1256 -1.15 -11.95 105.52
C HIS A 1256 0.11 -12.66 106.01
N PHE A 1257 0.34 -12.70 107.33
CA PHE A 1257 1.38 -13.53 107.92
C PHE A 1257 0.76 -14.77 108.56
N LYS A 1258 1.06 -15.95 108.02
CA LYS A 1258 0.67 -17.25 108.59
C LYS A 1258 1.89 -17.86 109.29
N PRO A 1259 2.02 -17.74 110.62
CA PRO A 1259 3.15 -18.30 111.33
C PRO A 1259 3.13 -19.83 111.27
N ARG A 1260 4.32 -20.45 111.09
CA ARG A 1260 4.48 -21.90 111.26
C ARG A 1260 4.21 -22.23 112.73
N LEU A 1261 3.05 -22.80 113.03
CA LEU A 1261 2.74 -23.27 114.37
C LEU A 1261 3.78 -24.34 114.76
N PRO A 1262 4.44 -24.24 115.93
CA PRO A 1262 5.38 -25.27 116.37
C PRO A 1262 4.65 -26.63 116.46
N PRO A 1263 5.33 -27.74 116.15
CA PRO A 1263 4.72 -29.06 116.23
C PRO A 1263 4.20 -29.28 117.65
N ILE A 1264 2.89 -29.46 117.80
CA ILE A 1264 2.29 -29.90 119.07
C ILE A 1264 2.72 -31.35 119.27
N THR A 1265 3.85 -31.57 119.93
CA THR A 1265 4.24 -32.90 120.41
C THR A 1265 3.55 -33.19 121.74
N GLY A 1266 2.55 -34.06 121.72
CA GLY A 1266 2.12 -34.86 122.87
C GLY A 1266 0.72 -34.57 123.42
N ARG A 1267 -0.15 -35.56 123.28
CA ARG A 1267 -0.28 -36.52 124.39
C ARG A 1267 0.07 -37.92 123.94
#